data_AF-A0A077M7U0-F1
#
_entry.id   AF-A0A077M7U0-F1
#
_cell.length_a   1.000
_cell.length_b   1.000
_cell.length_c   1.000
_cell.angle_alpha   90.00
_cell.angle_beta   90.00
_cell.angle_gamma   90.00
#
_symmetry.space_group_name_H-M   'P 1'
#
loop_
_entity.id
_entity.type
_entity.pdbx_description
1 polymer ?
#
loop_
_entity_poly.entity_id
_entity_poly.type
_entity_poly.pdbx_seq_one_letter_code
_entity_poly.pdbx_strand_id
1 'polypeptide(L)'
;MYGAWPGVVGGVWQGCLMSTNGAVGIGRAGGTPERPALFFSGPQEFREWLEANHDSASELWMGLTKRHVSPRGLTWDEAVPEALCFGWIDSVAQRIDDDTTRQRWTPRRKSSIWSKTNIAHVERLTAEGRMHPAGLAAYALRTPERTGVYSFERDAAAEFPPEFAAQLAANPVAAQWFALATASYRATATHWVISAKQEATRQRRMAELIDDCAHGRLIKPQRYGTEPTWAARNRAALGIVLAFVLAVVAGCSGGSGSKGAPGSATSSSSSRAASASSPPSGSGSSAPSVTVGPGRPPANWVEVENAKPGDDGWNVGSGRVAPEGTLDGYADAASVAPGESVRLFLSSTRGPVTVSAYRLGWYAGAGGRRVWSGPEVTPPTQPAPRVAADGMVTAGWKPSLTVSTQGWPEGTYVFRLEAGGKAKVVPLTVRSTDVAERLVVLNAVSTYQAYNQWGGASLYKGPDDTFGTRARRVSSDRPYDGNGAPILFKHEVDAIQWIEKQGADLAYLTSIDLDTTAPVLRGARAVISLGHDEYWSPAMRHTVEGARDAGTNLAFLGANAVYWRVRFSGDHREMTGAKDAGLDPGQGADTTVMWRSDPSPDPENALTGMLYECFPAIGPMRVTEPDFFLFKGTGAKAGSSYPGLVGTEIDRAYPIAGTPTTLEVAAHSPVACADRGQTFADLTYYTAESGAGVVATGSMLFTRALGGPTPKFGITQESVDFAQTVVSNLVGALDVGPMADHFPAKPNLADLGASPSTSTGTGGPVG
;
A
#
# COMPACT_ATOMS: atom_id res chain seq x y z
N MET A 1 -37.01 62.49 34.57
CA MET A 1 -36.15 61.35 34.93
C MET A 1 -35.23 61.11 33.72
N TYR A 2 -34.14 61.87 33.58
CA TYR A 2 -32.75 61.50 33.94
C TYR A 2 -32.39 60.09 33.46
N GLY A 3 -31.39 59.80 32.61
CA GLY A 3 -30.28 60.52 31.97
C GLY A 3 -29.29 59.43 31.50
N ALA A 4 -28.86 59.40 30.23
CA ALA A 4 -27.52 59.81 29.72
C ALA A 4 -26.36 58.77 29.84
N TRP A 5 -25.59 58.70 28.74
CA TRP A 5 -24.31 58.01 28.38
C TRP A 5 -23.11 58.28 29.33
N PRO A 6 -21.80 57.90 29.09
CA PRO A 6 -21.09 57.17 27.99
C PRO A 6 -19.99 56.15 28.47
N GLY A 7 -19.20 55.58 27.53
CA GLY A 7 -18.03 54.71 27.80
C GLY A 7 -16.75 55.44 28.25
N VAL A 8 -15.64 54.69 28.42
CA VAL A 8 -14.19 55.07 28.28
C VAL A 8 -13.26 53.99 28.90
N VAL A 9 -12.33 53.51 28.06
CA VAL A 9 -10.87 53.27 28.28
C VAL A 9 -10.35 52.47 29.50
N GLY A 10 -9.63 51.38 29.18
CA GLY A 10 -8.24 51.08 29.62
C GLY A 10 -7.92 50.89 31.11
N GLY A 11 -7.23 49.79 31.44
CA GLY A 11 -6.47 49.71 32.69
C GLY A 11 -6.31 48.31 33.27
N VAL A 12 -5.13 47.76 33.00
CA VAL A 12 -4.40 46.73 33.76
C VAL A 12 -4.77 46.72 35.26
N TRP A 13 -5.06 45.52 35.80
CA TRP A 13 -4.85 45.23 37.22
C TRP A 13 -4.02 43.96 37.38
N GLN A 14 -2.80 44.20 37.86
CA GLN A 14 -1.87 43.24 38.43
C GLN A 14 -2.43 42.65 39.73
N GLY A 15 -2.34 41.33 39.85
CA GLY A 15 -1.82 40.63 41.03
C GLY A 15 -2.61 40.68 42.33
N CYS A 16 -3.11 39.50 42.74
CA CYS A 16 -2.98 39.08 44.12
C CYS A 16 -2.39 37.66 44.14
N LEU A 17 -1.06 37.60 44.28
CA LEU A 17 -0.37 36.44 44.83
C LEU A 17 -0.77 36.32 46.30
N MET A 18 -1.25 35.15 46.72
CA MET A 18 -0.98 34.66 48.06
C MET A 18 0.23 33.72 47.98
N SER A 19 1.28 34.16 48.67
CA SER A 19 2.52 33.46 48.91
C SER A 19 2.31 32.30 49.90
N THR A 20 2.77 31.11 49.52
CA THR A 20 3.41 30.19 50.46
C THR A 20 4.90 30.16 50.11
N ASN A 21 5.71 30.80 50.95
CA ASN A 21 7.17 30.79 50.87
C ASN A 21 7.74 29.37 50.94
N GLY A 22 8.75 29.09 50.10
CA GLY A 22 9.90 28.33 50.56
C GLY A 22 10.31 27.04 49.85
N ALA A 23 10.34 27.00 48.51
CA ALA A 23 11.32 26.18 47.79
C ALA A 23 11.55 26.80 46.42
N VAL A 24 12.82 27.02 46.04
CA VAL A 24 13.20 27.28 44.66
C VAL A 24 12.64 26.12 43.83
N GLY A 25 11.71 26.39 42.92
CA GLY A 25 11.13 25.33 42.09
C GLY A 25 12.25 24.60 41.35
N ILE A 26 12.37 23.29 41.56
CA ILE A 26 13.42 22.47 40.96
C ILE A 26 13.09 22.36 39.46
N GLY A 27 14.02 22.79 38.60
CA GLY A 27 13.80 22.94 37.17
C GLY A 27 13.27 24.31 36.76
N ARG A 28 13.65 24.74 35.55
CA ARG A 28 13.28 26.03 34.95
C ARG A 28 12.00 25.90 34.13
N ALA A 29 10.97 26.68 34.44
CA ALA A 29 9.79 26.79 33.61
C ALA A 29 10.13 27.33 32.21
N GLY A 30 9.55 26.70 31.19
CA GLY A 30 9.69 27.07 29.78
C GLY A 30 8.53 26.53 28.94
N GLY A 31 8.75 26.45 27.63
CA GLY A 31 7.69 26.13 26.67
C GLY A 31 6.83 27.33 26.30
N THR A 32 5.73 27.10 25.60
CA THR A 32 4.74 28.14 25.27
C THR A 32 3.58 28.10 26.26
N PRO A 33 2.71 29.13 26.34
CA PRO A 33 1.50 29.08 27.16
C PRO A 33 0.61 27.86 26.90
N GLU A 34 0.55 27.41 25.65
CA GLU A 34 -0.21 26.24 25.22
C GLU A 34 0.53 24.92 25.51
N ARG A 35 1.86 24.99 25.63
CA ARG A 35 2.74 23.83 25.86
C ARG A 35 3.77 24.10 26.97
N PRO A 36 3.34 24.32 28.22
CA PRO A 36 4.26 24.55 29.33
C PRO A 36 5.11 23.29 29.60
N ALA A 37 6.36 23.50 29.99
CA ALA A 37 7.28 22.43 30.36
C ALA A 37 8.31 22.89 31.39
N LEU A 38 8.86 21.96 32.17
CA LEU A 38 10.01 22.19 33.05
C LEU A 38 11.29 21.67 32.38
N PHE A 39 12.33 22.49 32.34
CA PHE A 39 13.64 22.14 31.81
C PHE A 39 14.63 21.94 32.96
N PHE A 40 15.44 20.89 32.88
CA PHE A 40 16.48 20.59 33.87
C PHE A 40 17.85 20.78 33.25
N SER A 41 18.77 21.34 34.03
CA SER A 41 20.16 21.58 33.65
C SER A 41 20.97 20.28 33.51
N GLY A 42 20.54 19.21 34.18
CA GLY A 42 21.17 17.89 34.11
C GLY A 42 20.48 16.84 34.98
N PRO A 43 20.99 15.59 35.01
CA PRO A 43 20.36 14.46 35.70
C PRO A 43 20.22 14.66 37.21
N GLN A 44 21.15 15.37 37.84
CA GLN A 44 21.12 15.65 39.28
C GLN A 44 19.90 16.51 39.67
N GLU A 45 19.63 17.59 38.93
CA GLU A 45 18.48 18.46 39.19
C GLU A 45 17.15 17.74 38.94
N PHE A 46 17.09 16.87 37.93
CA PHE A 46 15.90 16.05 37.71
C PHE A 46 15.70 15.01 38.83
N ARG A 47 16.77 14.42 39.35
CA ARG A 47 16.69 13.54 40.53
C ARG A 47 16.13 14.28 41.74
N GLU A 48 16.58 15.49 42.02
CA GLU A 48 16.07 16.31 43.12
C GLU A 48 14.57 16.60 42.94
N TRP A 49 14.12 16.82 41.71
CA TRP A 49 12.69 16.98 41.41
C TRP A 49 11.91 15.69 41.70
N LEU A 50 12.44 14.52 41.32
CA LEU A 50 11.81 13.24 41.61
C LEU A 50 11.76 12.95 43.11
N GLU A 51 12.84 13.22 43.86
CA GLU A 51 12.84 13.09 45.33
C GLU A 51 11.69 13.88 45.96
N ALA A 52 11.45 15.11 45.49
CA ALA A 52 10.41 15.97 46.02
C ALA A 52 8.98 15.66 45.53
N ASN A 53 8.81 15.00 44.37
CA ASN A 53 7.51 14.96 43.68
C ASN A 53 7.03 13.57 43.23
N HIS A 54 7.86 12.52 43.29
CA HIS A 54 7.55 11.24 42.63
C HIS A 54 6.29 10.52 43.14
N ASP A 55 5.86 10.80 44.38
CA ASP A 55 4.73 10.15 45.05
C ASP A 55 3.43 10.97 44.99
N SER A 56 3.53 12.27 44.66
CA SER A 56 2.44 13.23 44.69
C SER A 56 2.09 13.80 43.31
N ALA A 57 3.07 13.88 42.39
CA ALA A 57 2.84 14.30 41.02
C ALA A 57 2.29 13.14 40.16
N SER A 58 1.24 13.41 39.40
CA SER A 58 0.62 12.44 38.48
C SER A 58 1.30 12.40 37.11
N GLU A 59 1.92 13.50 36.70
CA GLU A 59 2.71 13.61 35.48
C GLU A 59 3.71 14.78 35.55
N LEU A 60 4.71 14.75 34.67
CA LEU A 60 5.66 15.83 34.43
C LEU A 60 5.80 16.03 32.92
N TRP A 61 5.59 17.26 32.45
CA TRP A 61 5.99 17.68 31.11
C TRP A 61 7.39 18.28 31.16
N MET A 62 8.37 17.51 30.73
CA MET A 62 9.78 17.90 30.75
C MET A 62 10.22 18.42 29.39
N GLY A 63 10.84 19.59 29.34
CA GLY A 63 11.45 20.15 28.13
C GLY A 63 12.83 19.58 27.86
N LEU A 64 13.11 19.22 26.60
CA LEU A 64 14.38 18.72 26.09
C LEU A 64 14.82 19.56 24.89
N THR A 65 16.07 19.99 24.87
CA THR A 65 16.65 20.73 23.73
C THR A 65 17.19 19.78 22.66
N LYS A 66 17.06 20.16 21.38
CA LYS A 66 17.51 19.34 20.25
C LYS A 66 19.03 19.40 20.09
N ARG A 67 19.60 18.40 19.41
CA ARG A 67 21.05 18.16 19.30
C ARG A 67 21.84 19.36 18.76
N HIS A 68 21.24 20.19 17.92
CA HIS A 68 21.90 21.36 17.31
C HIS A 68 21.95 22.59 18.24
N VAL A 69 21.30 22.55 19.40
CA VAL A 69 21.18 23.67 20.35
C VAL A 69 22.14 23.45 21.53
N SER A 70 22.86 24.50 21.93
CA SER A 70 23.80 24.47 23.06
C SER A 70 23.55 25.65 24.00
N PRO A 71 23.57 25.46 25.34
CA PRO A 71 23.84 24.20 26.06
C PRO A 71 22.66 23.22 26.01
N ARG A 72 22.96 21.93 25.97
CA ARG A 72 21.96 20.85 25.75
C ARG A 72 21.08 20.55 26.97
N GLY A 73 21.55 20.88 28.18
CA GLY A 73 20.86 20.55 29.44
C GLY A 73 20.68 19.03 29.61
N LEU A 74 19.67 18.63 30.38
CA LEU A 74 19.31 17.22 30.55
C LEU A 74 18.93 16.58 29.19
N THR A 75 19.58 15.48 28.85
CA THR A 75 19.23 14.67 27.69
C THR A 75 18.26 13.55 28.04
N TRP A 76 17.56 13.02 27.03
CA TRP A 76 16.66 11.87 27.22
C TRP A 76 17.41 10.64 27.77
N ASP A 77 18.61 10.36 27.25
CA ASP A 77 19.45 9.24 27.69
C ASP A 77 19.88 9.36 29.16
N GLU A 78 20.02 10.58 29.67
CA GLU A 78 20.31 10.88 31.08
C GLU A 78 19.04 10.86 31.95
N ALA A 79 17.89 11.25 31.41
CA ALA A 79 16.62 11.31 32.14
C ALA A 79 16.04 9.91 32.43
N VAL A 80 16.17 8.96 31.49
CA VAL A 80 15.60 7.61 31.65
C VAL A 80 16.15 6.88 32.88
N PRO A 81 17.47 6.79 33.12
CA PRO A 81 18.00 6.16 34.33
C PRO A 81 17.49 6.80 35.63
N GLU A 82 17.34 8.13 35.65
CA GLU A 82 16.84 8.87 36.80
C GLU A 82 15.36 8.55 37.07
N ALA A 83 14.51 8.61 36.04
CA ALA A 83 13.10 8.26 36.15
C ALA A 83 12.89 6.82 36.63
N LEU A 84 13.69 5.86 36.14
CA LEU A 84 13.61 4.46 36.55
C LEU A 84 13.93 4.26 38.03
N CYS A 85 14.85 5.04 38.60
CA CYS A 85 15.17 4.97 40.03
C CYS A 85 13.94 5.22 40.92
N PHE A 86 12.97 6.00 40.45
CA PHE A 86 11.75 6.36 41.18
C PHE A 86 10.50 5.65 40.65
N GLY A 87 10.63 4.77 39.66
CA GLY A 87 9.50 4.03 39.09
C GLY A 87 8.67 4.86 38.10
N TRP A 88 9.27 5.86 37.47
CA TRP A 88 8.66 6.69 36.44
C TRP A 88 9.09 6.24 35.02
N ILE A 89 8.33 6.67 34.01
CA ILE A 89 8.64 6.42 32.59
C ILE A 89 8.09 7.51 31.68
N ASP A 90 8.76 7.71 30.55
CA ASP A 90 8.33 8.59 29.48
C ASP A 90 7.21 8.00 28.61
N SER A 91 6.42 8.87 27.98
CA SER A 91 5.33 8.51 27.07
C SER A 91 5.32 9.37 25.80
N VAL A 92 4.38 10.30 25.68
CA VAL A 92 4.18 11.12 24.48
C VAL A 92 5.19 12.27 24.45
N ALA A 93 5.82 12.45 23.29
CA ALA A 93 6.64 13.60 22.96
C ALA A 93 5.82 14.63 22.16
N GLN A 94 6.03 15.92 22.41
CA GLN A 94 5.42 17.00 21.66
C GLN A 94 6.46 18.06 21.31
N ARG A 95 6.37 18.61 20.11
CA ARG A 95 7.24 19.73 19.72
C ARG A 95 6.80 21.01 20.44
N ILE A 96 7.75 21.76 20.99
CA ILE A 96 7.49 23.14 21.44
C ILE A 96 7.81 24.07 20.27
N ASP A 97 9.04 24.00 19.74
CA ASP A 97 9.53 24.83 18.64
C ASP A 97 10.66 24.13 17.83
N ASP A 98 11.42 24.89 17.04
CA ASP A 98 12.53 24.38 16.23
C ASP A 98 13.68 23.84 17.05
N ASP A 99 13.80 24.27 18.30
CA ASP A 99 14.96 24.05 19.15
C ASP A 99 14.64 23.13 20.33
N THR A 100 13.37 22.98 20.66
CA THR A 100 12.92 22.29 21.87
C THR A 100 11.70 21.40 21.66
N THR A 101 11.63 20.34 22.46
CA THR A 101 10.51 19.39 22.56
C THR A 101 10.13 19.24 24.02
N ARG A 102 8.92 18.78 24.33
CA ARG A 102 8.55 18.31 25.66
C ARG A 102 8.16 16.84 25.64
N GLN A 103 8.64 16.11 26.63
CA GLN A 103 8.37 14.69 26.86
C GLN A 103 7.50 14.56 28.11
N ARG A 104 6.41 13.81 28.03
CA ARG A 104 5.61 13.50 29.21
C ARG A 104 6.18 12.31 29.98
N TRP A 105 6.37 12.48 31.28
CA TRP A 105 6.81 11.46 32.22
C TRP A 105 5.70 11.18 33.24
N THR A 106 5.51 9.91 33.60
CA THR A 106 4.45 9.48 34.52
C THR A 106 4.93 8.34 35.41
N PRO A 107 4.36 8.16 36.62
CA PRO A 107 4.57 6.96 37.42
C PRO A 107 4.16 5.70 36.65
N ARG A 108 4.98 4.64 36.72
CA ARG A 108 4.66 3.34 36.14
C ARG A 108 3.49 2.71 36.88
N ARG A 109 2.59 2.07 36.13
CA ARG A 109 1.45 1.30 36.65
C ARG A 109 1.83 -0.18 36.70
N LYS A 110 1.08 -0.98 37.47
CA LYS A 110 1.24 -2.45 37.52
C LYS A 110 1.17 -3.12 36.13
N SER A 111 0.46 -2.52 35.18
CA SER A 111 0.35 -2.99 33.80
C SER A 111 1.43 -2.45 32.84
N SER A 112 2.37 -1.62 33.31
CA SER A 112 3.44 -1.06 32.48
C SER A 112 4.36 -2.15 31.94
N ILE A 113 4.73 -2.04 30.66
CA ILE A 113 5.69 -2.92 30.00
C ILE A 113 7.11 -2.53 30.44
N TRP A 114 7.96 -3.53 30.67
CA TRP A 114 9.38 -3.36 31.00
C TRP A 114 10.24 -3.87 29.85
N SER A 115 10.98 -2.97 29.20
CA SER A 115 11.94 -3.34 28.15
C SER A 115 13.19 -3.97 28.77
N LYS A 116 13.95 -4.77 28.01
CA LYS A 116 15.21 -5.37 28.50
C LYS A 116 16.23 -4.31 28.86
N THR A 117 16.27 -3.22 28.09
CA THR A 117 17.14 -2.07 28.36
C THR A 117 16.79 -1.41 29.70
N ASN A 118 15.50 -1.19 29.98
CA ASN A 118 15.06 -0.62 31.26
C ASN A 118 15.30 -1.57 32.44
N ILE A 119 15.17 -2.89 32.22
CA ILE A 119 15.50 -3.91 33.21
C ILE A 119 17.01 -3.88 33.52
N ALA A 120 17.86 -3.88 32.49
CA ALA A 120 19.30 -3.78 32.66
C ALA A 120 19.71 -2.47 33.34
N HIS A 121 19.06 -1.35 33.03
CA HIS A 121 19.27 -0.11 33.77
C HIS A 121 18.88 -0.24 35.23
N VAL A 122 17.71 -0.82 35.57
CA VAL A 122 17.32 -1.04 36.97
C VAL A 122 18.28 -1.98 37.69
N GLU A 123 18.72 -3.07 37.07
CA GLU A 123 19.69 -4.00 37.65
C GLU A 123 21.03 -3.31 37.94
N ARG A 124 21.56 -2.55 36.96
CA ARG A 124 22.76 -1.75 37.13
C ARG A 124 22.59 -0.69 38.23
N LEU A 125 21.49 0.07 38.21
CA LEU A 125 21.21 1.12 39.20
C LEU A 125 20.98 0.55 40.61
N THR A 126 20.45 -0.67 40.72
CA THR A 126 20.32 -1.39 41.98
C THR A 126 21.70 -1.78 42.52
N ALA A 127 22.58 -2.32 41.66
CA ALA A 127 23.96 -2.65 42.02
C ALA A 127 24.77 -1.41 42.41
N GLU A 128 24.52 -0.27 41.76
CA GLU A 128 25.12 1.03 42.10
C GLU A 128 24.54 1.66 43.39
N GLY A 129 23.50 1.07 43.99
CA GLY A 129 22.85 1.61 45.20
C GLY A 129 22.04 2.89 44.96
N ARG A 130 21.66 3.16 43.70
CA ARG A 130 21.00 4.42 43.29
C ARG A 130 19.48 4.33 43.23
N MET A 131 18.91 3.13 43.31
CA MET A 131 17.46 2.94 43.25
C MET A 131 16.77 3.50 44.49
N HIS A 132 15.69 4.25 44.29
CA HIS A 132 14.79 4.69 45.35
C HIS A 132 13.79 3.56 45.70
N PRO A 133 13.29 3.44 46.95
CA PRO A 133 12.29 2.44 47.32
C PRO A 133 11.05 2.41 46.40
N ALA A 134 10.60 3.57 45.93
CA ALA A 134 9.47 3.67 45.00
C ALA A 134 9.75 2.99 43.64
N GLY A 135 10.97 3.15 43.11
CA GLY A 135 11.37 2.47 41.87
C GLY A 135 11.52 0.96 42.02
N LEU A 136 12.04 0.50 43.17
CA LEU A 136 12.09 -0.93 43.50
C LEU A 136 10.69 -1.53 43.63
N ALA A 137 9.75 -0.82 44.27
CA ALA A 137 8.36 -1.24 44.39
C ALA A 137 7.68 -1.33 43.02
N ALA A 138 7.83 -0.32 42.16
CA ALA A 138 7.32 -0.35 40.79
C ALA A 138 7.94 -1.49 39.96
N TYR A 139 9.24 -1.73 40.13
CA TYR A 139 9.96 -2.83 39.46
C TYR A 139 9.47 -4.19 39.92
N ALA A 140 9.20 -4.40 41.21
CA ALA A 140 8.71 -5.66 41.77
C ALA A 140 7.32 -6.06 41.22
N LEU A 141 6.52 -5.10 40.76
CA LEU A 141 5.19 -5.34 40.18
C LEU A 141 5.22 -5.87 38.73
N ARG A 142 6.40 -5.99 38.11
CA ARG A 142 6.54 -6.50 36.74
C ARG A 142 6.15 -7.98 36.64
N THR A 143 5.58 -8.37 35.51
CA THR A 143 5.19 -9.75 35.20
C THR A 143 6.05 -10.31 34.06
N PRO A 144 6.44 -11.60 34.09
CA PRO A 144 7.27 -12.22 33.04
C PRO A 144 6.69 -12.06 31.63
N GLU A 145 5.37 -12.05 31.50
CA GLU A 145 4.63 -11.96 30.23
C GLU A 145 4.70 -10.55 29.59
N ARG A 146 5.13 -9.53 30.35
CA ARG A 146 5.23 -8.12 29.92
C ARG A 146 6.65 -7.57 30.07
N THR A 147 7.62 -8.47 30.16
CA THR A 147 9.05 -8.20 30.36
C THR A 147 9.80 -8.61 29.09
N GLY A 148 10.47 -7.65 28.42
CA GLY A 148 11.28 -7.89 27.22
C GLY A 148 10.50 -8.14 25.92
N VAL A 149 9.33 -7.51 25.77
CA VAL A 149 8.36 -7.73 24.67
C VAL A 149 8.58 -6.82 23.44
N TYR A 150 9.56 -5.92 23.45
CA TYR A 150 9.86 -5.09 22.27
C TYR A 150 10.68 -5.86 21.24
N SER A 151 10.17 -5.90 19.99
CA SER A 151 10.70 -6.70 18.88
C SER A 151 12.06 -6.22 18.36
N PHE A 152 12.46 -4.98 18.65
CA PHE A 152 13.73 -4.36 18.25
C PHE A 152 14.88 -4.61 19.25
N GLU A 153 14.61 -5.19 20.42
CA GLU A 153 15.61 -5.48 21.47
C GLU A 153 16.08 -6.96 21.44
N ARG A 154 16.60 -7.39 20.28
CA ARG A 154 17.42 -8.62 20.20
C ARG A 154 18.77 -8.26 19.58
N ASP A 155 19.82 -8.53 20.35
CA ASP A 155 21.18 -8.02 20.22
C ASP A 155 21.70 -7.84 18.78
N ALA A 156 22.22 -6.64 18.52
CA ALA A 156 23.02 -6.31 17.34
C ALA A 156 24.41 -6.99 17.31
N ALA A 157 24.66 -7.96 18.20
CA ALA A 157 25.94 -8.65 18.35
C ALA A 157 25.77 -10.16 18.66
N ALA A 158 24.82 -10.85 18.02
CA ALA A 158 24.85 -12.30 18.00
C ALA A 158 26.08 -12.76 17.21
N GLU A 159 27.19 -13.01 17.90
CA GLU A 159 28.36 -13.71 17.38
C GLU A 159 28.14 -15.22 17.47
N PHE A 160 28.75 -15.97 16.55
CA PHE A 160 28.68 -17.42 16.63
C PHE A 160 29.45 -17.91 17.87
N PRO A 161 28.92 -18.90 18.60
CA PRO A 161 29.72 -19.69 19.52
C PRO A 161 31.03 -20.17 18.85
N PRO A 162 32.15 -20.29 19.59
CA PRO A 162 33.46 -20.59 19.02
C PRO A 162 33.48 -21.82 18.09
N GLU A 163 32.68 -22.84 18.40
CA GLU A 163 32.53 -24.04 17.58
C GLU A 163 31.90 -23.75 16.20
N PHE A 164 30.88 -22.90 16.14
CA PHE A 164 30.24 -22.50 14.88
C PHE A 164 31.07 -21.46 14.13
N ALA A 165 31.76 -20.58 14.84
CA ALA A 165 32.73 -19.67 14.23
C ALA A 165 33.86 -20.45 13.53
N ALA A 166 34.38 -21.52 14.16
CA ALA A 166 35.36 -22.41 13.55
C ALA A 166 34.81 -23.16 12.33
N GLN A 167 33.55 -23.62 12.37
CA GLN A 167 32.90 -24.25 11.22
C GLN A 167 32.76 -23.30 10.02
N LEU A 168 32.36 -22.05 10.25
CA LEU A 168 32.29 -21.05 9.17
C LEU A 168 33.69 -20.74 8.61
N ALA A 169 34.68 -20.56 9.49
CA ALA A 169 36.06 -20.27 9.11
C ALA A 169 36.71 -21.41 8.28
N ALA A 170 36.26 -22.65 8.45
CA ALA A 170 36.72 -23.80 7.66
C ALA A 170 36.36 -23.71 6.16
N ASN A 171 35.42 -22.84 5.78
CA ASN A 171 35.14 -22.51 4.39
C ASN A 171 35.52 -21.04 4.09
N PRO A 172 36.71 -20.78 3.51
CA PRO A 172 37.20 -19.42 3.31
C PRO A 172 36.29 -18.53 2.46
N VAL A 173 35.59 -19.11 1.47
CA VAL A 173 34.65 -18.37 0.60
C VAL A 173 33.39 -17.99 1.38
N ALA A 174 32.82 -18.93 2.15
CA ALA A 174 31.67 -18.66 3.00
C ALA A 174 31.99 -17.64 4.10
N ALA A 175 33.16 -17.75 4.73
CA ALA A 175 33.62 -16.82 5.76
C ALA A 175 33.79 -15.40 5.22
N GLN A 176 34.43 -15.24 4.05
CA GLN A 176 34.61 -13.93 3.43
C GLN A 176 33.29 -13.33 2.96
N TRP A 177 32.40 -14.12 2.36
CA TRP A 177 31.09 -13.63 1.93
C TRP A 177 30.24 -13.18 3.13
N PHE A 178 30.25 -13.97 4.21
CA PHE A 178 29.55 -13.63 5.45
C PHE A 178 30.14 -12.38 6.12
N ALA A 179 31.46 -12.21 6.13
CA ALA A 179 32.12 -11.02 6.66
C ALA A 179 31.75 -9.74 5.90
N LEU A 180 31.64 -9.81 4.57
CA LEU A 180 31.22 -8.69 3.72
C LEU A 180 29.71 -8.39 3.80
N ALA A 181 28.90 -9.29 4.37
CA ALA A 181 27.46 -9.06 4.50
C ALA A 181 27.14 -7.92 5.49
N THR A 182 25.94 -7.34 5.43
CA THR A 182 25.57 -6.24 6.34
C THR A 182 25.48 -6.72 7.79
N ALA A 183 25.73 -5.82 8.75
CA ALA A 183 25.65 -6.15 10.19
C ALA A 183 24.28 -6.74 10.58
N SER A 184 23.21 -6.20 10.00
CA SER A 184 21.83 -6.69 10.20
C SER A 184 21.63 -8.11 9.66
N TYR A 185 22.14 -8.42 8.47
CA TYR A 185 22.05 -9.77 7.92
C TYR A 185 22.86 -10.77 8.73
N ARG A 186 24.09 -10.40 9.13
CA ARG A 186 24.93 -11.27 9.98
C ARG A 186 24.24 -11.59 11.30
N ALA A 187 23.69 -10.59 11.99
CA ALA A 187 22.94 -10.79 13.23
C ALA A 187 21.71 -11.70 13.02
N THR A 188 20.97 -11.49 11.93
CA THR A 188 19.79 -12.30 11.59
C THR A 188 20.16 -13.76 11.30
N ALA A 189 21.23 -13.98 10.54
CA ALA A 189 21.71 -15.31 10.18
C ALA A 189 22.30 -16.05 11.39
N THR A 190 23.07 -15.37 12.23
CA THR A 190 23.57 -15.94 13.48
C THR A 190 22.42 -16.35 14.39
N HIS A 191 21.45 -15.45 14.61
CA HIS A 191 20.27 -15.74 15.41
C HIS A 191 19.47 -16.92 14.84
N TRP A 192 19.29 -16.97 13.51
CA TRP A 192 18.58 -18.07 12.86
C TRP A 192 19.23 -19.43 13.15
N VAL A 193 20.56 -19.52 13.19
CA VAL A 193 21.28 -20.74 13.58
C VAL A 193 21.11 -21.03 15.08
N ILE A 194 21.49 -20.10 15.96
CA ILE A 194 21.59 -20.37 17.41
C ILE A 194 20.24 -20.48 18.12
N SER A 195 19.19 -19.84 17.60
CA SER A 195 17.84 -19.85 18.19
C SER A 195 17.09 -21.17 18.02
N ALA A 196 17.60 -22.11 17.21
CA ALA A 196 17.02 -23.44 17.15
C ALA A 196 17.15 -24.15 18.50
N LYS A 197 16.05 -24.72 19.00
CA LYS A 197 16.00 -25.34 20.35
C LYS A 197 16.79 -26.67 20.44
N GLN A 198 16.90 -27.39 19.33
CA GLN A 198 17.54 -28.71 19.25
C GLN A 198 18.93 -28.57 18.62
N GLU A 199 19.94 -29.21 19.23
CA GLU A 199 21.34 -29.12 18.77
C GLU A 199 21.51 -29.64 17.33
N ALA A 200 20.88 -30.76 17.00
CA ALA A 200 20.86 -31.30 15.63
C ALA A 200 20.31 -30.29 14.60
N THR A 201 19.38 -29.41 15.01
CA THR A 201 18.83 -28.37 14.13
C THR A 201 19.78 -27.17 14.01
N ARG A 202 20.52 -26.81 15.05
CA ARG A 202 21.58 -25.78 14.96
C ARG A 202 22.66 -26.21 13.98
N GLN A 203 23.16 -27.44 14.12
CA GLN A 203 24.16 -28.03 13.21
C GLN A 203 23.67 -28.04 11.75
N ARG A 204 22.42 -28.46 11.51
CA ARG A 204 21.82 -28.41 10.16
C ARG A 204 21.75 -26.99 9.61
N ARG A 205 21.27 -26.02 10.39
CA ARG A 205 21.16 -24.61 9.95
C ARG A 205 22.53 -23.99 9.73
N MET A 206 23.54 -24.37 10.51
CA MET A 206 24.91 -23.92 10.32
C MET A 206 25.48 -24.43 9.00
N ALA A 207 25.29 -25.72 8.69
CA ALA A 207 25.69 -26.29 7.40
C ALA A 207 24.97 -25.60 6.22
N GLU A 208 23.68 -25.30 6.37
CA GLU A 208 22.91 -24.55 5.36
C GLU A 208 23.42 -23.11 5.18
N LEU A 209 23.76 -22.42 6.27
CA LEU A 209 24.36 -21.09 6.20
C LEU A 209 25.72 -21.12 5.47
N ILE A 210 26.57 -22.09 5.79
CA ILE A 210 27.89 -22.24 5.15
C ILE A 210 27.72 -22.50 3.65
N ASP A 211 26.82 -23.42 3.27
CA ASP A 211 26.53 -23.71 1.87
C ASP A 211 26.00 -22.47 1.13
N ASP A 212 25.07 -21.75 1.75
CA ASP A 212 24.49 -20.55 1.16
C ASP A 212 25.53 -19.44 0.99
N CYS A 213 26.34 -19.17 2.01
CA CYS A 213 27.45 -18.21 1.92
C CYS A 213 28.52 -18.63 0.90
N ALA A 214 28.86 -19.92 0.80
CA ALA A 214 29.83 -20.43 -0.17
C ALA A 214 29.39 -20.21 -1.63
N HIS A 215 28.07 -20.21 -1.87
CA HIS A 215 27.46 -19.91 -3.16
C HIS A 215 26.98 -18.46 -3.29
N GLY A 216 27.35 -17.61 -2.34
CA GLY A 216 27.01 -16.19 -2.31
C GLY A 216 25.51 -15.92 -2.28
N ARG A 217 24.73 -16.76 -1.60
CA ARG A 217 23.28 -16.64 -1.43
C ARG A 217 22.93 -16.25 0.01
N LEU A 218 21.80 -15.57 0.18
CA LEU A 218 21.21 -15.35 1.51
C LEU A 218 20.71 -16.68 2.10
N ILE A 219 20.59 -16.80 3.43
CA ILE A 219 19.88 -17.92 4.08
C ILE A 219 18.43 -17.97 3.59
N LYS A 220 17.86 -19.17 3.45
CA LYS A 220 16.50 -19.39 2.90
C LYS A 220 15.42 -18.43 3.46
N PRO A 221 15.32 -18.15 4.78
CA PRO A 221 14.30 -17.24 5.31
C PRO A 221 14.47 -15.77 4.89
N GLN A 222 15.67 -15.38 4.44
CA GLN A 222 15.97 -14.03 3.98
C GLN A 222 15.90 -13.90 2.45
N ARG A 223 15.55 -14.98 1.72
CA ARG A 223 15.31 -14.94 0.27
C ARG A 223 13.88 -14.51 -0.05
N TYR A 224 13.48 -13.35 0.44
CA TYR A 224 12.20 -12.74 0.10
C TYR A 224 12.44 -11.50 -0.77
N GLY A 225 11.59 -11.31 -1.78
CA GLY A 225 11.69 -10.15 -2.68
C GLY A 225 12.92 -10.18 -3.59
N THR A 226 13.32 -8.99 -4.04
CA THR A 226 14.51 -8.80 -4.87
C THR A 226 15.76 -8.97 -4.03
N GLU A 227 16.76 -9.67 -4.56
CA GLU A 227 18.04 -9.82 -3.88
C GLU A 227 18.66 -8.45 -3.55
N PRO A 228 19.10 -8.22 -2.30
CA PRO A 228 19.78 -7.00 -1.93
C PRO A 228 21.04 -6.78 -2.78
N THR A 229 21.23 -5.54 -3.22
CA THR A 229 22.36 -5.14 -4.08
C THR A 229 23.72 -5.47 -3.46
N TRP A 230 23.83 -5.42 -2.12
CA TRP A 230 25.06 -5.79 -1.41
C TRP A 230 25.42 -7.28 -1.59
N ALA A 231 24.43 -8.18 -1.64
CA ALA A 231 24.66 -9.61 -1.78
C ALA A 231 25.18 -9.96 -3.19
N ALA A 232 24.58 -9.35 -4.22
CA ALA A 232 25.04 -9.47 -5.60
C ALA A 232 26.45 -8.89 -5.80
N ARG A 233 26.73 -7.71 -5.21
CA ARG A 233 28.06 -7.09 -5.24
C ARG A 233 29.13 -7.96 -4.58
N ASN A 234 28.84 -8.52 -3.40
CA ASN A 234 29.78 -9.39 -2.69
C ASN A 234 30.04 -10.69 -3.45
N ARG A 235 29.02 -11.25 -4.10
CA ARG A 235 29.16 -12.44 -4.96
C ARG A 235 30.08 -12.16 -6.16
N ALA A 236 29.93 -11.00 -6.81
CA ALA A 236 30.81 -10.58 -7.89
C ALA A 236 32.25 -10.31 -7.42
N ALA A 237 32.41 -9.64 -6.26
CA ALA A 237 33.73 -9.35 -5.69
C ALA A 237 34.53 -10.61 -5.32
N LEU A 238 33.84 -11.70 -4.96
CA LEU A 238 34.46 -12.98 -4.61
C LEU A 238 34.52 -13.98 -5.77
N GLY A 239 34.09 -13.59 -6.98
CA GLY A 239 34.14 -14.46 -8.17
C GLY A 239 33.28 -15.72 -8.07
N ILE A 240 32.21 -15.71 -7.26
CA ILE A 240 31.36 -16.87 -7.03
C ILE A 240 30.37 -17.02 -8.20
N VAL A 241 30.46 -18.12 -8.94
CA VAL A 241 29.59 -18.45 -10.08
C VAL A 241 28.46 -19.37 -9.63
N LEU A 242 27.20 -18.99 -9.88
CA LEU A 242 26.04 -19.85 -9.61
C LEU A 242 25.99 -20.98 -10.65
N ALA A 243 26.23 -22.22 -10.21
CA ALA A 243 25.95 -23.39 -11.02
C ALA A 243 24.42 -23.55 -11.17
N PHE A 244 23.90 -23.35 -12.37
CA PHE A 244 22.53 -23.76 -12.71
C PHE A 244 22.50 -25.29 -12.88
N VAL A 245 21.81 -26.00 -11.98
CA VAL A 245 21.50 -27.41 -12.19
C VAL A 245 20.43 -27.51 -13.27
N LEU A 246 20.84 -27.81 -14.50
CA LEU A 246 19.98 -28.26 -15.59
C LEU A 246 19.62 -29.73 -15.34
N ALA A 247 18.41 -29.98 -14.85
CA ALA A 247 17.83 -31.33 -14.88
C ALA A 247 17.33 -31.62 -16.30
N VAL A 248 18.16 -32.28 -17.10
CA VAL A 248 17.77 -32.83 -18.41
C VAL A 248 16.99 -34.11 -18.18
N VAL A 249 15.71 -34.12 -18.59
CA VAL A 249 14.92 -35.34 -18.73
C VAL A 249 15.42 -36.08 -19.97
N ALA A 250 16.15 -37.18 -19.75
CA ALA A 250 16.56 -38.11 -20.79
C ALA A 250 15.51 -39.23 -20.94
N GLY A 251 14.85 -39.25 -22.10
CA GLY A 251 14.56 -40.44 -22.92
C GLY A 251 13.71 -41.57 -22.34
N CYS A 252 12.56 -41.82 -22.98
CA CYS A 252 12.23 -43.15 -23.48
C CYS A 252 11.50 -43.04 -24.83
N SER A 253 11.95 -43.88 -25.74
CA SER A 253 11.68 -43.92 -27.18
C SER A 253 10.56 -44.90 -27.52
N GLY A 254 9.88 -44.66 -28.65
CA GLY A 254 9.05 -45.62 -29.38
C GLY A 254 7.76 -44.96 -29.86
N GLY A 255 7.35 -45.01 -31.12
CA GLY A 255 7.87 -45.66 -32.31
C GLY A 255 6.76 -45.64 -33.37
N SER A 256 7.16 -45.39 -34.62
CA SER A 256 6.49 -45.74 -35.89
C SER A 256 5.08 -45.20 -36.21
N GLY A 257 4.94 -44.68 -37.44
CA GLY A 257 3.63 -44.51 -38.08
C GLY A 257 3.64 -43.63 -39.34
N SER A 258 4.35 -44.05 -40.38
CA SER A 258 4.35 -43.43 -41.72
C SER A 258 2.98 -43.47 -42.43
N LYS A 259 2.74 -42.48 -43.29
CA LYS A 259 1.98 -42.43 -44.58
C LYS A 259 1.10 -41.18 -44.61
N GLY A 260 1.05 -40.33 -45.62
CA GLY A 260 1.71 -40.22 -46.91
C GLY A 260 1.17 -38.93 -47.55
N ALA A 261 2.04 -38.15 -48.19
CA ALA A 261 1.66 -37.15 -49.19
C ALA A 261 1.34 -37.88 -50.52
N PRO A 262 0.85 -37.24 -51.62
CA PRO A 262 0.94 -35.81 -51.92
C PRO A 262 -0.27 -35.20 -52.68
N GLY A 263 -0.22 -33.90 -52.93
CA GLY A 263 -1.17 -33.23 -53.81
C GLY A 263 -0.91 -31.73 -53.96
N SER A 264 0.13 -31.38 -54.71
CA SER A 264 0.39 -30.03 -55.21
C SER A 264 -0.61 -29.63 -56.30
N ALA A 265 -1.13 -28.40 -56.28
CA ALA A 265 -1.51 -27.69 -57.50
C ALA A 265 -1.53 -26.16 -57.28
N THR A 266 -0.67 -25.51 -58.05
CA THR A 266 -0.55 -24.08 -58.34
C THR A 266 -1.66 -23.55 -59.26
N SER A 267 -2.05 -22.28 -59.09
CA SER A 267 -2.32 -21.25 -60.13
C SER A 267 -3.05 -20.07 -59.45
N SER A 268 -2.58 -18.82 -59.45
CA SER A 268 -2.31 -17.84 -60.51
C SER A 268 -3.53 -17.50 -61.38
N SER A 269 -4.13 -16.34 -61.16
CA SER A 269 -4.58 -15.46 -62.25
C SER A 269 -4.90 -14.05 -61.76
N SER A 270 -4.47 -13.10 -62.58
CA SER A 270 -4.45 -11.66 -62.47
C SER A 270 -5.70 -10.96 -63.03
N SER A 271 -5.86 -9.70 -62.59
CA SER A 271 -6.31 -8.49 -63.29
C SER A 271 -7.73 -8.36 -63.87
N ARG A 272 -8.40 -7.28 -63.45
CA ARG A 272 -8.87 -6.23 -64.37
C ARG A 272 -9.14 -4.90 -63.67
N ALA A 273 -8.53 -3.85 -64.20
CA ALA A 273 -8.78 -2.45 -63.91
C ALA A 273 -9.90 -1.91 -64.82
N ALA A 274 -10.63 -0.91 -64.34
CA ALA A 274 -11.41 0.02 -65.15
C ALA A 274 -11.28 1.44 -64.55
N SER A 275 -10.66 2.32 -65.33
CA SER A 275 -10.78 3.79 -65.33
C SER A 275 -12.22 4.20 -65.73
N ALA A 276 -12.78 5.40 -65.55
CA ALA A 276 -12.38 6.80 -65.31
C ALA A 276 -13.54 7.48 -64.49
N SER A 277 -13.49 8.67 -63.90
CA SER A 277 -13.21 10.01 -64.44
C SER A 277 -13.41 11.09 -63.35
N SER A 278 -12.53 12.10 -63.27
CA SER A 278 -12.75 13.40 -62.58
C SER A 278 -13.34 14.42 -63.59
N PRO A 279 -14.06 15.52 -63.24
CA PRO A 279 -13.61 16.67 -62.39
C PRO A 279 -14.80 17.40 -61.65
N PRO A 280 -14.72 18.66 -61.15
CA PRO A 280 -13.59 19.56 -60.87
C PRO A 280 -13.49 20.06 -59.40
N SER A 281 -12.35 20.68 -59.12
CA SER A 281 -11.97 21.44 -57.93
C SER A 281 -12.85 22.66 -57.67
N GLY A 282 -13.39 22.75 -56.44
CA GLY A 282 -13.98 23.96 -55.86
C GLY A 282 -13.36 24.25 -54.50
N SER A 283 -12.74 25.43 -54.38
CA SER A 283 -12.23 26.00 -53.13
C SER A 283 -13.39 26.37 -52.20
N GLY A 284 -13.44 25.78 -51.00
CA GLY A 284 -14.44 26.07 -49.99
C GLY A 284 -13.91 25.84 -48.58
N SER A 285 -13.91 26.93 -47.81
CA SER A 285 -13.53 27.11 -46.41
C SER A 285 -13.64 25.87 -45.50
N SER A 286 -12.54 25.58 -44.79
CA SER A 286 -12.44 24.57 -43.73
C SER A 286 -13.34 24.93 -42.54
N ALA A 287 -14.49 24.28 -42.45
CA ALA A 287 -15.19 24.11 -41.18
C ALA A 287 -14.45 23.03 -40.35
N PRO A 288 -14.32 23.19 -39.02
CA PRO A 288 -13.76 22.14 -38.20
C PRO A 288 -14.69 20.93 -38.31
N SER A 289 -14.15 19.82 -38.82
CA SER A 289 -14.79 18.52 -38.72
C SER A 289 -14.94 18.20 -37.24
N VAL A 290 -16.16 18.33 -36.72
CA VAL A 290 -16.53 17.72 -35.45
C VAL A 290 -16.41 16.23 -35.65
N THR A 291 -15.29 15.66 -35.19
CA THR A 291 -15.15 14.22 -35.03
C THR A 291 -16.22 13.81 -34.02
N VAL A 292 -17.33 13.26 -34.51
CA VAL A 292 -18.29 12.55 -33.66
C VAL A 292 -17.49 11.46 -32.96
N GLY A 293 -17.32 11.59 -31.65
CA GLY A 293 -16.69 10.55 -30.84
C GLY A 293 -17.39 9.21 -31.10
N PRO A 294 -16.70 8.07 -30.99
CA PRO A 294 -17.36 6.79 -31.17
C PRO A 294 -18.56 6.71 -30.21
N GLY A 295 -19.74 6.44 -30.75
CA GLY A 295 -20.94 6.24 -29.93
C GLY A 295 -20.76 5.06 -28.96
N ARG A 296 -21.63 5.00 -27.94
CA ARG A 296 -21.65 3.91 -26.95
C ARG A 296 -21.49 2.54 -27.65
N PRO A 297 -20.56 1.67 -27.19
CA PRO A 297 -20.47 0.30 -27.69
C PRO A 297 -21.80 -0.47 -27.49
N PRO A 298 -22.07 -1.53 -28.29
CA PRO A 298 -23.21 -2.41 -28.02
C PRO A 298 -23.05 -3.09 -26.65
N ALA A 299 -24.16 -3.45 -25.99
CA ALA A 299 -24.13 -4.01 -24.63
C ALA A 299 -23.23 -5.26 -24.48
N ASN A 300 -23.10 -6.08 -25.53
CA ASN A 300 -22.25 -7.27 -25.53
C ASN A 300 -20.82 -7.02 -26.05
N TRP A 301 -20.35 -5.77 -26.07
CA TRP A 301 -19.05 -5.43 -26.65
C TRP A 301 -17.88 -6.16 -26.00
N VAL A 302 -17.95 -6.46 -24.69
CA VAL A 302 -16.91 -7.20 -23.96
C VAL A 302 -16.78 -8.63 -24.49
N GLU A 303 -17.90 -9.30 -24.75
CA GLU A 303 -17.91 -10.64 -25.35
C GLU A 303 -17.30 -10.63 -26.75
N VAL A 304 -17.72 -9.65 -27.58
CA VAL A 304 -17.19 -9.47 -28.94
C VAL A 304 -15.70 -9.15 -28.92
N GLU A 305 -15.24 -8.35 -27.97
CA GLU A 305 -13.83 -8.02 -27.78
C GLU A 305 -13.02 -9.25 -27.33
N ASN A 306 -13.53 -10.00 -26.35
CA ASN A 306 -12.88 -11.21 -25.83
C ASN A 306 -12.80 -12.37 -26.83
N ALA A 307 -13.68 -12.40 -27.84
CA ALA A 307 -13.61 -13.38 -28.93
C ALA A 307 -12.43 -13.13 -29.89
N LYS A 308 -11.78 -11.96 -29.83
CA LYS A 308 -10.60 -11.67 -30.64
C LYS A 308 -9.37 -12.44 -30.13
N PRO A 309 -8.41 -12.78 -31.02
CA PRO A 309 -7.18 -13.44 -30.60
C PRO A 309 -6.42 -12.61 -29.57
N GLY A 310 -6.06 -13.25 -28.46
CA GLY A 310 -5.19 -12.67 -27.43
C GLY A 310 -3.71 -12.72 -27.79
N ASP A 311 -2.91 -11.95 -27.06
CA ASP A 311 -1.46 -11.86 -27.16
C ASP A 311 -0.91 -11.62 -25.75
N ASP A 312 -0.06 -12.50 -25.23
CA ASP A 312 0.50 -12.44 -23.87
C ASP A 312 1.71 -11.50 -23.75
N GLY A 313 2.12 -10.87 -24.85
CA GLY A 313 3.25 -9.97 -24.94
C GLY A 313 3.14 -8.71 -24.06
N TRP A 314 1.99 -8.45 -23.43
CA TRP A 314 1.83 -7.40 -22.42
C TRP A 314 2.63 -7.67 -21.14
N ASN A 315 2.87 -8.94 -20.81
CA ASN A 315 3.54 -9.33 -19.58
C ASN A 315 5.07 -9.22 -19.72
N VAL A 316 5.70 -8.43 -18.86
CA VAL A 316 7.17 -8.32 -18.80
C VAL A 316 7.70 -9.29 -17.75
N GLY A 317 8.14 -10.46 -18.19
CA GLY A 317 8.80 -11.44 -17.31
C GLY A 317 9.97 -10.81 -16.54
N SER A 318 10.15 -11.21 -15.27
CA SER A 318 11.09 -10.57 -14.34
C SER A 318 12.52 -10.45 -14.87
N GLY A 319 13.02 -11.46 -15.60
CA GLY A 319 14.35 -11.42 -16.24
C GLY A 319 14.49 -10.42 -17.40
N ARG A 320 13.37 -9.94 -17.96
CA ARG A 320 13.33 -8.96 -19.06
C ARG A 320 13.05 -7.53 -18.60
N VAL A 321 12.66 -7.31 -17.35
CA VAL A 321 12.46 -5.96 -16.81
C VAL A 321 13.77 -5.17 -16.92
N ALA A 322 13.69 -3.97 -17.52
CA ALA A 322 14.83 -3.07 -17.59
C ALA A 322 15.10 -2.46 -16.20
N PRO A 323 16.36 -2.37 -15.77
CA PRO A 323 16.71 -1.57 -14.59
C PRO A 323 16.27 -0.11 -14.75
N GLU A 324 15.88 0.52 -13.64
CA GLU A 324 15.58 1.96 -13.60
C GLU A 324 16.74 2.78 -14.18
N GLY A 325 16.40 3.83 -14.95
CA GLY A 325 17.34 4.69 -15.65
C GLY A 325 17.88 4.12 -16.98
N THR A 326 17.62 2.85 -17.30
CA THR A 326 18.12 2.25 -18.56
C THR A 326 17.10 2.22 -19.68
N LEU A 327 15.83 1.99 -19.35
CA LEU A 327 14.67 2.12 -20.24
C LEU A 327 13.48 2.47 -19.35
N ASP A 328 12.91 3.64 -19.57
CA ASP A 328 11.84 4.21 -18.76
C ASP A 328 10.88 5.01 -19.64
N GLY A 329 9.64 5.14 -19.18
CA GLY A 329 8.70 6.06 -19.80
C GLY A 329 7.46 6.32 -18.98
N TYR A 330 6.73 7.35 -19.37
CA TYR A 330 5.41 7.71 -18.82
C TYR A 330 4.54 8.39 -19.88
N ALA A 331 3.25 8.50 -19.58
CA ALA A 331 2.26 9.20 -20.39
C ALA A 331 1.88 10.55 -19.75
N ASP A 332 1.51 11.53 -20.58
CA ASP A 332 0.95 12.81 -20.10
C ASP A 332 -0.49 12.72 -19.57
N ALA A 333 -1.12 11.56 -19.69
CA ALA A 333 -2.45 11.31 -19.15
C ALA A 333 -2.53 9.91 -18.52
N ALA A 334 -3.28 9.80 -17.44
CA ALA A 334 -3.64 8.51 -16.84
C ALA A 334 -4.86 7.87 -17.53
N SER A 335 -5.75 8.71 -18.08
CA SER A 335 -6.89 8.30 -18.88
C SER A 335 -7.03 9.18 -20.13
N VAL A 336 -7.55 8.62 -21.22
CA VAL A 336 -7.97 9.34 -22.44
C VAL A 336 -9.30 8.77 -22.93
N ALA A 337 -10.14 9.57 -23.56
CA ALA A 337 -11.35 9.06 -24.22
C ALA A 337 -10.96 8.34 -25.53
N PRO A 338 -11.79 7.40 -26.04
CA PRO A 338 -11.57 6.77 -27.32
C PRO A 338 -11.35 7.79 -28.46
N GLY A 339 -10.27 7.63 -29.22
CA GLY A 339 -9.88 8.53 -30.32
C GLY A 339 -8.98 9.69 -29.90
N GLU A 340 -8.90 10.03 -28.61
CA GLU A 340 -7.93 11.00 -28.12
C GLU A 340 -6.49 10.47 -28.27
N SER A 341 -5.52 11.38 -28.28
CA SER A 341 -4.11 11.05 -28.38
C SER A 341 -3.41 11.16 -27.03
N VAL A 342 -2.44 10.29 -26.81
CA VAL A 342 -1.56 10.29 -25.65
C VAL A 342 -0.12 10.54 -26.09
N ARG A 343 0.63 11.35 -25.34
CA ARG A 343 2.07 11.54 -25.58
C ARG A 343 2.85 10.67 -24.61
N LEU A 344 3.83 9.96 -25.14
CA LEU A 344 4.79 9.17 -24.39
C LEU A 344 6.12 9.91 -24.29
N PHE A 345 6.67 9.90 -23.07
CA PHE A 345 7.95 10.49 -22.71
C PHE A 345 8.89 9.34 -22.41
N LEU A 346 9.87 9.12 -23.27
CA LEU A 346 10.72 7.93 -23.22
C LEU A 346 12.17 8.33 -22.91
N SER A 347 12.89 7.46 -22.22
CA SER A 347 14.33 7.53 -22.03
C SER A 347 14.92 6.13 -22.21
N SER A 348 16.03 6.04 -22.94
CA SER A 348 16.73 4.77 -23.17
C SER A 348 18.23 5.00 -23.33
N THR A 349 19.02 4.32 -22.49
CA THR A 349 20.46 4.15 -22.71
C THR A 349 20.77 2.87 -23.49
N ARG A 350 19.73 2.13 -23.89
CA ARG A 350 19.81 0.81 -24.54
C ARG A 350 19.61 0.88 -26.05
N GLY A 351 19.59 2.09 -26.62
CA GLY A 351 19.32 2.35 -28.03
C GLY A 351 17.85 2.66 -28.30
N PRO A 352 17.42 2.56 -29.58
CA PRO A 352 16.05 2.84 -29.97
C PRO A 352 15.02 1.96 -29.26
N VAL A 353 13.80 2.50 -29.12
CA VAL A 353 12.69 1.90 -28.37
C VAL A 353 11.58 1.54 -29.33
N THR A 354 11.14 0.28 -29.32
CA THR A 354 9.87 -0.12 -29.95
C THR A 354 8.74 0.00 -28.93
N VAL A 355 7.61 0.56 -29.33
CA VAL A 355 6.41 0.69 -28.49
C VAL A 355 5.26 -0.12 -29.09
N SER A 356 4.61 -0.93 -28.28
CA SER A 356 3.37 -1.63 -28.63
C SER A 356 2.33 -1.39 -27.55
N ALA A 357 1.05 -1.30 -27.92
CA ALA A 357 -0.04 -1.14 -26.97
C ALA A 357 -0.86 -2.42 -26.86
N TYR A 358 -1.16 -2.81 -25.63
CA TYR A 358 -1.97 -3.97 -25.30
C TYR A 358 -3.17 -3.55 -24.48
N ARG A 359 -4.37 -3.96 -24.88
CA ARG A 359 -5.56 -3.93 -24.02
C ARG A 359 -5.50 -5.12 -23.09
N LEU A 360 -5.60 -4.90 -21.79
CA LEU A 360 -5.70 -5.97 -20.80
C LEU A 360 -7.14 -6.45 -20.71
N GLY A 361 -7.36 -7.75 -20.54
CA GLY A 361 -8.67 -8.37 -20.61
C GLY A 361 -8.58 -9.89 -20.70
N TRP A 362 -9.70 -10.61 -20.79
CA TRP A 362 -9.68 -12.08 -20.69
C TRP A 362 -9.01 -12.78 -21.89
N TYR A 363 -9.51 -12.53 -23.11
CA TYR A 363 -9.02 -13.10 -24.38
C TYR A 363 -8.66 -14.60 -24.32
N ALA A 364 -9.62 -15.44 -23.93
CA ALA A 364 -9.43 -16.89 -23.77
C ALA A 364 -8.26 -17.29 -22.84
N GLY A 365 -7.92 -16.43 -21.87
CA GLY A 365 -6.85 -16.65 -20.90
C GLY A 365 -5.48 -16.07 -21.30
N ALA A 366 -5.35 -15.43 -22.46
CA ALA A 366 -4.10 -14.74 -22.85
C ALA A 366 -3.83 -13.48 -22.02
N GLY A 367 -4.86 -12.92 -21.36
CA GLY A 367 -4.73 -11.80 -20.43
C GLY A 367 -4.59 -10.41 -21.07
N GLY A 368 -4.50 -10.36 -22.40
CA GLY A 368 -4.49 -9.13 -23.16
C GLY A 368 -4.48 -9.37 -24.66
N ARG A 369 -4.57 -8.29 -25.43
CA ARG A 369 -4.50 -8.28 -26.90
C ARG A 369 -3.68 -7.10 -27.36
N ARG A 370 -2.71 -7.35 -28.25
CA ARG A 370 -1.99 -6.25 -28.92
C ARG A 370 -2.97 -5.51 -29.83
N VAL A 371 -3.22 -4.24 -29.52
CA VAL A 371 -4.12 -3.38 -30.32
C VAL A 371 -3.36 -2.52 -31.31
N TRP A 372 -2.07 -2.30 -31.06
CA TRP A 372 -1.26 -1.39 -31.85
C TRP A 372 0.23 -1.71 -31.71
N SER A 373 0.99 -1.44 -32.78
CA SER A 373 2.45 -1.47 -32.78
C SER A 373 2.95 -0.22 -33.49
N GLY A 374 3.92 0.45 -32.88
CA GLY A 374 4.53 1.66 -33.39
C GLY A 374 5.80 1.45 -34.18
N PRO A 375 6.34 2.53 -34.76
CA PRO A 375 7.70 2.53 -35.28
C PRO A 375 8.73 2.41 -34.15
N GLU A 376 9.95 2.09 -34.52
CA GLU A 376 11.10 2.26 -33.61
C GLU A 376 11.38 3.76 -33.43
N VAL A 377 11.54 4.19 -32.17
CA VAL A 377 11.74 5.59 -31.78
C VAL A 377 13.08 5.72 -31.08
N THR A 378 13.94 6.65 -31.52
CA THR A 378 15.12 7.06 -30.75
C THR A 378 14.71 8.22 -29.83
N PRO A 379 14.57 8.00 -28.51
CA PRO A 379 14.16 9.08 -27.62
C PRO A 379 15.23 10.19 -27.57
N PRO A 380 14.84 11.45 -27.38
CA PRO A 380 15.81 12.52 -27.17
C PRO A 380 16.57 12.30 -25.86
N THR A 381 17.74 12.91 -25.72
CA THR A 381 18.43 12.98 -24.43
C THR A 381 17.55 13.71 -23.42
N GLN A 382 17.19 13.00 -22.36
CA GLN A 382 16.33 13.53 -21.31
C GLN A 382 17.15 14.09 -20.13
N PRO A 383 16.65 15.11 -19.40
CA PRO A 383 17.31 15.61 -18.21
C PRO A 383 17.23 14.61 -17.04
N ALA A 384 18.11 14.80 -16.06
CA ALA A 384 18.00 14.15 -14.76
C ALA A 384 16.72 14.60 -14.02
N PRO A 385 16.13 13.74 -13.18
CA PRO A 385 14.94 14.10 -12.42
C PRO A 385 15.21 15.23 -11.45
N ARG A 386 14.18 16.04 -11.19
CA ARG A 386 14.18 17.13 -10.21
C ARG A 386 13.43 16.68 -8.96
N VAL A 387 13.99 17.01 -7.80
CA VAL A 387 13.37 16.74 -6.50
C VAL A 387 13.06 18.06 -5.82
N ALA A 388 11.79 18.29 -5.49
CA ALA A 388 11.34 19.47 -4.76
C ALA A 388 11.56 19.33 -3.25
N ALA A 389 11.41 20.42 -2.49
CA ALA A 389 11.64 20.45 -1.04
C ALA A 389 10.66 19.56 -0.24
N ASP A 390 9.48 19.30 -0.80
CA ASP A 390 8.49 18.35 -0.28
C ASP A 390 8.78 16.89 -0.65
N GLY A 391 9.90 16.63 -1.34
CA GLY A 391 10.32 15.32 -1.82
C GLY A 391 9.68 14.91 -3.15
N MET A 392 8.83 15.76 -3.76
CA MET A 392 8.20 15.44 -5.04
C MET A 392 9.24 15.31 -6.15
N VAL A 393 9.22 14.17 -6.84
CA VAL A 393 10.09 13.89 -7.98
C VAL A 393 9.34 14.19 -9.28
N THR A 394 10.01 14.86 -10.23
CA THR A 394 9.51 15.08 -11.60
C THR A 394 10.62 14.78 -12.61
N ALA A 395 10.26 14.23 -13.77
CA ALA A 395 11.24 13.89 -14.80
C ALA A 395 11.65 15.11 -15.64
N GLY A 396 10.71 15.98 -15.99
CA GLY A 396 10.96 17.15 -16.85
C GLY A 396 11.34 16.79 -18.29
N TRP A 397 10.87 15.65 -18.78
CA TRP A 397 11.22 15.10 -20.08
C TRP A 397 10.46 15.75 -21.23
N LYS A 398 11.03 15.67 -22.43
CA LYS A 398 10.35 16.10 -23.67
C LYS A 398 9.59 14.92 -24.29
N PRO A 399 8.43 15.16 -24.94
CA PRO A 399 7.68 14.11 -25.63
C PRO A 399 8.55 13.39 -26.67
N SER A 400 8.40 12.07 -26.77
CA SER A 400 9.13 11.22 -27.71
C SER A 400 8.24 10.65 -28.81
N LEU A 401 6.97 10.37 -28.50
CA LEU A 401 6.01 9.74 -29.41
C LEU A 401 4.59 10.17 -29.04
N THR A 402 3.74 10.40 -30.04
CA THR A 402 2.29 10.60 -29.86
C THR A 402 1.56 9.40 -30.43
N VAL A 403 0.66 8.80 -29.66
CA VAL A 403 -0.17 7.65 -30.08
C VAL A 403 -1.63 8.06 -30.06
N SER A 404 -2.32 7.86 -31.19
CA SER A 404 -3.78 8.02 -31.25
C SER A 404 -4.46 6.73 -30.82
N THR A 405 -5.49 6.84 -29.97
CA THR A 405 -6.34 5.72 -29.57
C THR A 405 -7.53 5.50 -30.52
N GLN A 406 -7.47 6.04 -31.73
CA GLN A 406 -8.53 5.87 -32.73
C GLN A 406 -8.81 4.39 -33.00
N GLY A 407 -10.07 4.00 -32.83
CA GLY A 407 -10.52 2.62 -33.01
C GLY A 407 -10.16 1.68 -31.85
N TRP A 408 -9.60 2.17 -30.76
CA TRP A 408 -9.35 1.37 -29.57
C TRP A 408 -10.63 1.27 -28.74
N PRO A 409 -11.01 0.06 -28.30
CA PRO A 409 -12.13 -0.08 -27.37
C PRO A 409 -11.79 0.53 -25.99
N GLU A 410 -12.82 0.81 -25.20
CA GLU A 410 -12.65 1.21 -23.79
C GLU A 410 -11.94 0.09 -23.00
N GLY A 411 -11.19 0.44 -21.96
CA GLY A 411 -10.49 -0.55 -21.15
C GLY A 411 -9.21 -0.06 -20.48
N THR A 412 -8.57 -0.98 -19.76
CA THR A 412 -7.23 -0.81 -19.20
C THR A 412 -6.18 -1.26 -20.21
N TYR A 413 -5.12 -0.47 -20.38
CA TYR A 413 -4.06 -0.66 -21.37
C TYR A 413 -2.67 -0.56 -20.74
N VAL A 414 -1.71 -1.17 -21.42
CA VAL A 414 -0.29 -0.91 -21.22
C VAL A 414 0.41 -0.64 -22.55
N PHE A 415 1.25 0.40 -22.57
CA PHE A 415 2.28 0.55 -23.59
C PHE A 415 3.51 -0.23 -23.16
N ARG A 416 3.85 -1.28 -23.89
CA ARG A 416 5.10 -2.01 -23.70
C ARG A 416 6.22 -1.34 -24.49
N LEU A 417 7.26 -0.96 -23.76
CA LEU A 417 8.50 -0.39 -24.25
C LEU A 417 9.54 -1.50 -24.36
N GLU A 418 10.22 -1.62 -25.50
CA GLU A 418 11.32 -2.59 -25.68
C GLU A 418 12.57 -1.92 -26.22
N ALA A 419 13.72 -2.19 -25.59
CA ALA A 419 15.04 -1.77 -26.08
C ALA A 419 16.15 -2.71 -25.57
N GLY A 420 17.05 -3.12 -26.46
CA GLY A 420 18.23 -3.93 -26.10
C GLY A 420 17.90 -5.20 -25.30
N GLY A 421 16.86 -5.93 -25.71
CA GLY A 421 16.38 -7.17 -25.10
C GLY A 421 15.59 -7.01 -23.78
N LYS A 422 15.47 -5.79 -23.27
CA LYS A 422 14.76 -5.45 -22.03
C LYS A 422 13.46 -4.72 -22.33
N ALA A 423 12.55 -4.71 -21.35
CA ALA A 423 11.25 -4.07 -21.49
C ALA A 423 10.76 -3.42 -20.19
N LYS A 424 9.85 -2.47 -20.33
CA LYS A 424 8.99 -1.90 -19.29
C LYS A 424 7.60 -1.65 -19.85
N VAL A 425 6.64 -1.33 -18.99
CA VAL A 425 5.31 -0.87 -19.43
C VAL A 425 4.96 0.52 -18.91
N VAL A 426 3.99 1.16 -19.54
CA VAL A 426 3.34 2.39 -19.07
C VAL A 426 1.82 2.17 -19.08
N PRO A 427 1.13 2.25 -17.94
CA PRO A 427 -0.32 2.05 -17.89
C PRO A 427 -1.08 3.24 -18.49
N LEU A 428 -2.23 2.96 -19.09
CA LEU A 428 -3.21 3.94 -19.58
C LEU A 428 -4.61 3.36 -19.44
N THR A 429 -5.60 4.19 -19.13
CA THR A 429 -7.01 3.82 -19.28
C THR A 429 -7.62 4.52 -20.48
N VAL A 430 -8.27 3.78 -21.38
CA VAL A 430 -9.17 4.38 -22.37
C VAL A 430 -10.55 4.45 -21.70
N ARG A 431 -10.87 5.62 -21.15
CA ARG A 431 -12.05 5.83 -20.28
C ARG A 431 -13.35 5.82 -21.07
N SER A 432 -14.41 5.30 -20.45
CA SER A 432 -15.75 5.38 -20.99
C SER A 432 -16.28 6.81 -20.93
N THR A 433 -17.02 7.21 -21.96
CA THR A 433 -17.71 8.52 -22.00
C THR A 433 -19.21 8.42 -21.67
N ASP A 434 -19.75 7.21 -21.66
CA ASP A 434 -21.09 6.85 -21.18
C ASP A 434 -20.97 5.66 -20.23
N VAL A 435 -21.48 5.81 -19.01
CA VAL A 435 -21.48 4.76 -17.97
C VAL A 435 -22.89 4.30 -17.60
N ALA A 436 -23.93 4.90 -18.19
CA ALA A 436 -25.30 4.62 -17.80
C ALA A 436 -25.67 3.15 -18.09
N GLU A 437 -26.26 2.49 -17.12
CA GLU A 437 -26.63 1.07 -17.14
C GLU A 437 -25.43 0.11 -17.27
N ARG A 438 -24.21 0.53 -16.93
CA ARG A 438 -22.98 -0.27 -17.06
C ARG A 438 -22.32 -0.51 -15.71
N LEU A 439 -21.46 -1.55 -15.65
CA LEU A 439 -20.59 -1.80 -14.50
C LEU A 439 -19.27 -1.08 -14.70
N VAL A 440 -18.97 -0.10 -13.85
CA VAL A 440 -17.75 0.70 -13.95
C VAL A 440 -16.61 -0.01 -13.23
N VAL A 441 -15.59 -0.43 -13.97
CA VAL A 441 -14.31 -0.90 -13.43
C VAL A 441 -13.41 0.31 -13.16
N LEU A 442 -12.94 0.45 -11.91
CA LEU A 442 -12.13 1.59 -11.47
C LEU A 442 -10.64 1.22 -11.34
N ASN A 443 -9.77 1.85 -12.14
CA ASN A 443 -8.32 1.72 -12.00
C ASN A 443 -7.78 2.71 -10.94
N ALA A 444 -7.09 2.20 -9.91
CA ALA A 444 -6.68 2.97 -8.72
C ALA A 444 -5.40 3.81 -8.93
N VAL A 445 -5.39 4.68 -9.95
CA VAL A 445 -4.20 5.43 -10.39
C VAL A 445 -3.56 6.29 -9.29
N SER A 446 -4.37 6.90 -8.42
CA SER A 446 -3.90 7.63 -7.23
C SER A 446 -3.02 6.74 -6.34
N THR A 447 -3.46 5.51 -6.08
CA THR A 447 -2.68 4.50 -5.35
C THR A 447 -1.40 4.13 -6.11
N TYR A 448 -1.44 4.05 -7.44
CA TYR A 448 -0.22 3.77 -8.22
C TYR A 448 0.84 4.86 -7.99
N GLN A 449 0.42 6.13 -8.01
CA GLN A 449 1.34 7.25 -7.82
C GLN A 449 1.83 7.37 -6.38
N ALA A 450 0.98 7.04 -5.40
CA ALA A 450 1.36 7.07 -4.00
C ALA A 450 2.51 6.10 -3.67
N TYR A 451 2.53 4.92 -4.31
CA TYR A 451 3.55 3.89 -4.12
C TYR A 451 4.72 3.96 -5.11
N ASN A 452 4.62 4.78 -6.16
CA ASN A 452 5.65 4.87 -7.19
C ASN A 452 6.97 5.42 -6.61
N GLN A 453 7.98 4.55 -6.50
CA GLN A 453 9.30 4.86 -5.95
C GLN A 453 10.29 5.40 -6.99
N TRP A 454 9.87 5.58 -8.25
CA TRP A 454 10.79 5.99 -9.32
C TRP A 454 11.45 7.32 -8.99
N GLY A 455 12.78 7.38 -9.18
CA GLY A 455 13.58 8.55 -8.81
C GLY A 455 13.80 8.70 -7.30
N GLY A 456 13.51 7.67 -6.52
CA GLY A 456 13.94 7.52 -5.14
C GLY A 456 12.97 7.99 -4.07
N ALA A 457 11.76 8.45 -4.41
CA ALA A 457 10.77 8.84 -3.41
C ALA A 457 9.32 8.55 -3.82
N SER A 458 8.53 8.14 -2.83
CA SER A 458 7.07 7.91 -2.87
C SER A 458 6.42 8.51 -1.60
N LEU A 459 5.10 8.34 -1.43
CA LEU A 459 4.42 8.72 -0.18
C LEU A 459 4.70 7.77 1.00
N TYR A 460 5.57 6.77 0.82
CA TYR A 460 5.94 5.82 1.86
C TYR A 460 7.43 5.76 2.14
N LYS A 461 8.27 6.02 1.14
CA LYS A 461 9.72 5.83 1.23
C LYS A 461 10.45 6.98 0.56
N GLY A 462 11.44 7.53 1.23
CA GLY A 462 12.38 8.47 0.62
C GLY A 462 13.65 7.79 0.09
N PRO A 463 14.67 8.58 -0.30
CA PRO A 463 15.89 8.05 -0.92
C PRO A 463 16.71 7.09 -0.06
N ASP A 464 16.53 7.11 1.26
CA ASP A 464 17.16 6.21 2.23
C ASP A 464 16.27 5.00 2.59
N ASP A 465 15.19 4.77 1.83
CA ASP A 465 14.19 3.71 2.03
C ASP A 465 13.40 3.83 3.34
N THR A 466 13.38 5.03 3.96
CA THR A 466 12.63 5.28 5.21
C THR A 466 11.39 6.14 5.00
N PHE A 467 10.44 6.03 5.93
CA PHE A 467 9.24 6.88 5.96
C PHE A 467 9.54 8.34 6.32
N GLY A 468 10.61 8.59 7.08
CA GLY A 468 10.93 9.95 7.57
C GLY A 468 11.36 10.91 6.46
N THR A 469 11.94 10.40 5.38
CA THR A 469 12.47 11.17 4.24
C THR A 469 11.58 11.07 2.98
N ARG A 470 10.40 10.45 3.10
CA ARG A 470 9.44 10.25 2.01
C ARG A 470 9.00 11.56 1.36
N ALA A 471 8.45 11.45 0.15
CA ALA A 471 7.76 12.56 -0.48
C ALA A 471 6.42 12.83 0.23
N ARG A 472 6.03 14.10 0.31
CA ARG A 472 4.71 14.55 0.79
C ARG A 472 3.76 14.87 -0.37
N ARG A 473 4.31 14.98 -1.57
CA ARG A 473 3.59 15.16 -2.83
C ARG A 473 4.26 14.31 -3.90
N VAL A 474 3.47 13.74 -4.81
CA VAL A 474 3.94 12.93 -5.94
C VAL A 474 3.41 13.50 -7.24
N SER A 475 4.12 13.25 -8.34
CA SER A 475 3.72 13.68 -9.68
C SER A 475 3.53 12.48 -10.61
N SER A 476 2.63 12.62 -11.58
CA SER A 476 2.46 11.73 -12.73
C SER A 476 3.41 12.08 -13.89
N ASP A 477 4.15 13.20 -13.82
CA ASP A 477 5.16 13.60 -14.81
C ASP A 477 6.51 12.90 -14.57
N ARG A 478 6.44 11.59 -14.34
CA ARG A 478 7.58 10.70 -14.13
C ARG A 478 7.21 9.25 -14.49
N PRO A 479 8.21 8.41 -14.84
CA PRO A 479 8.02 6.98 -14.98
C PRO A 479 7.49 6.31 -13.71
N TYR A 480 6.95 5.11 -13.88
CA TYR A 480 6.65 4.18 -12.79
C TYR A 480 7.87 3.29 -12.51
N ASP A 481 8.02 2.89 -11.25
CA ASP A 481 9.09 2.01 -10.78
C ASP A 481 8.88 0.55 -11.19
N GLY A 482 9.88 -0.30 -10.88
CA GLY A 482 9.82 -1.73 -11.17
C GLY A 482 9.64 -2.02 -12.67
N ASN A 483 8.60 -2.79 -13.00
CA ASN A 483 8.26 -3.10 -14.40
C ASN A 483 7.49 -1.97 -15.11
N GLY A 484 7.17 -0.89 -14.40
CA GLY A 484 6.43 0.26 -14.92
C GLY A 484 4.92 0.21 -14.66
N ALA A 485 4.39 -0.86 -14.04
CA ALA A 485 3.01 -0.89 -13.54
C ALA A 485 2.84 -1.89 -12.37
N PRO A 486 3.69 -1.85 -11.33
CA PRO A 486 3.73 -2.91 -10.32
C PRO A 486 2.41 -3.07 -9.54
N ILE A 487 1.72 -1.96 -9.23
CA ILE A 487 0.44 -1.99 -8.50
C ILE A 487 -0.68 -2.59 -9.35
N LEU A 488 -0.81 -2.14 -10.60
CA LEU A 488 -1.78 -2.69 -11.58
C LEU A 488 -1.65 -4.22 -11.69
N PHE A 489 -0.46 -4.74 -11.95
CA PHE A 489 -0.26 -6.19 -12.10
C PHE A 489 -0.46 -6.98 -10.82
N LYS A 490 -0.21 -6.37 -9.66
CA LYS A 490 -0.31 -7.06 -8.38
C LYS A 490 -1.76 -7.14 -7.89
N HIS A 491 -2.60 -6.16 -8.22
CA HIS A 491 -3.88 -5.96 -7.54
C HIS A 491 -5.11 -5.89 -8.45
N GLU A 492 -4.94 -5.69 -9.76
CA GLU A 492 -6.07 -5.39 -10.63
C GLU A 492 -6.22 -6.33 -11.82
N VAL A 493 -5.11 -6.72 -12.47
CA VAL A 493 -5.17 -7.47 -13.73
C VAL A 493 -5.92 -8.79 -13.59
N ASP A 494 -5.69 -9.54 -12.50
CA ASP A 494 -6.39 -10.80 -12.26
C ASP A 494 -7.91 -10.61 -12.14
N ALA A 495 -8.35 -9.52 -11.50
CA ALA A 495 -9.77 -9.18 -11.37
C ALA A 495 -10.38 -8.69 -12.69
N ILE A 496 -9.68 -7.81 -13.43
CA ILE A 496 -10.13 -7.31 -14.74
C ILE A 496 -10.36 -8.48 -15.70
N GLN A 497 -9.40 -9.40 -15.79
CA GLN A 497 -9.54 -10.57 -16.66
C GLN A 497 -10.71 -11.46 -16.26
N TRP A 498 -10.94 -11.66 -14.96
CA TRP A 498 -12.03 -12.51 -14.50
C TRP A 498 -13.41 -11.86 -14.66
N ILE A 499 -13.52 -10.55 -14.44
CA ILE A 499 -14.76 -9.78 -14.65
C ILE A 499 -15.11 -9.75 -16.14
N GLU A 500 -14.15 -9.47 -17.02
CA GLU A 500 -14.37 -9.47 -18.47
C GLU A 500 -14.83 -10.83 -19.00
N LYS A 501 -14.34 -11.93 -18.42
CA LYS A 501 -14.77 -13.29 -18.76
C LYS A 501 -16.27 -13.51 -18.58
N GLN A 502 -16.93 -12.75 -17.71
CA GLN A 502 -18.37 -12.87 -17.46
C GLN A 502 -19.24 -12.24 -18.57
N GLY A 503 -18.65 -11.42 -19.46
CA GLY A 503 -19.37 -10.85 -20.61
C GLY A 503 -20.30 -9.66 -20.28
N ALA A 504 -20.26 -9.12 -19.07
CA ALA A 504 -21.08 -7.97 -18.67
C ALA A 504 -20.77 -6.70 -19.48
N ASP A 505 -21.73 -5.76 -19.57
CA ASP A 505 -21.49 -4.43 -20.17
C ASP A 505 -20.66 -3.57 -19.21
N LEU A 506 -19.35 -3.56 -19.45
CA LEU A 506 -18.40 -2.84 -18.62
C LEU A 506 -18.16 -1.43 -19.13
N ALA A 507 -17.88 -0.51 -18.21
CA ALA A 507 -17.28 0.79 -18.45
C ALA A 507 -15.98 0.91 -17.65
N TYR A 508 -15.09 1.82 -18.01
CA TYR A 508 -13.78 1.99 -17.37
C TYR A 508 -13.54 3.45 -17.01
N LEU A 509 -13.16 3.70 -15.76
CA LEU A 509 -12.70 4.99 -15.27
C LEU A 509 -11.45 4.79 -14.43
N THR A 510 -10.71 5.87 -14.19
CA THR A 510 -9.63 5.92 -13.20
C THR A 510 -10.09 6.65 -11.95
N SER A 511 -9.37 6.45 -10.84
CA SER A 511 -9.61 7.21 -9.61
C SER A 511 -9.54 8.73 -9.83
N ILE A 512 -8.69 9.20 -10.75
CA ILE A 512 -8.58 10.63 -11.12
C ILE A 512 -9.82 11.13 -11.86
N ASP A 513 -10.47 10.30 -12.69
CA ASP A 513 -11.69 10.69 -13.41
C ASP A 513 -12.88 10.96 -12.45
N LEU A 514 -12.79 10.48 -11.20
CA LEU A 514 -13.77 10.74 -10.13
C LEU A 514 -13.51 12.03 -9.35
N ASP A 515 -12.33 12.67 -9.48
CA ASP A 515 -12.01 13.93 -8.80
C ASP A 515 -12.66 15.12 -9.53
N THR A 516 -13.98 15.20 -9.46
CA THR A 516 -14.79 16.16 -10.20
C THR A 516 -16.08 16.50 -9.46
N THR A 517 -16.74 17.59 -9.85
CA THR A 517 -18.12 17.92 -9.43
C THR A 517 -19.15 17.48 -10.46
N ALA A 518 -18.71 17.03 -11.65
CA ALA A 518 -19.60 16.50 -12.67
C ALA A 518 -20.14 15.12 -12.26
N PRO A 519 -21.39 14.77 -12.60
CA PRO A 519 -22.00 13.51 -12.20
C PRO A 519 -21.55 12.37 -13.13
N VAL A 520 -20.24 12.09 -13.16
CA VAL A 520 -19.60 11.14 -14.08
C VAL A 520 -20.03 9.68 -13.89
N LEU A 521 -20.63 9.36 -12.75
CA LEU A 521 -21.20 8.04 -12.43
C LEU A 521 -22.73 7.97 -12.61
N ARG A 522 -23.36 9.01 -13.15
CA ARG A 522 -24.83 9.07 -13.25
C ARG A 522 -25.38 7.87 -14.03
N GLY A 523 -26.27 7.13 -13.37
CA GLY A 523 -26.98 6.00 -13.96
C GLY A 523 -26.12 4.74 -14.10
N ALA A 524 -24.89 4.70 -13.60
CA ALA A 524 -24.12 3.47 -13.55
C ALA A 524 -24.85 2.42 -12.71
N ARG A 525 -24.81 1.15 -13.13
CA ARG A 525 -25.38 0.03 -12.35
C ARG A 525 -24.51 -0.28 -11.15
N ALA A 526 -23.20 -0.24 -11.34
CA ALA A 526 -22.26 -0.41 -10.25
C ALA A 526 -20.93 0.30 -10.48
N VAL A 527 -20.19 0.49 -9.39
CA VAL A 527 -18.76 0.81 -9.38
C VAL A 527 -17.99 -0.29 -8.68
N ILE A 528 -16.94 -0.79 -9.32
CA ILE A 528 -16.08 -1.87 -8.85
C ILE A 528 -14.68 -1.31 -8.58
N SER A 529 -14.36 -1.14 -7.30
CA SER A 529 -13.02 -0.89 -6.80
C SER A 529 -12.27 -2.23 -6.66
N LEU A 530 -11.04 -2.27 -7.17
CA LEU A 530 -10.26 -3.50 -7.34
C LEU A 530 -9.43 -3.84 -6.08
N GLY A 531 -8.29 -4.51 -6.24
CA GLY A 531 -7.61 -5.17 -5.11
C GLY A 531 -6.90 -4.26 -4.10
N HIS A 532 -6.66 -2.97 -4.41
CA HIS A 532 -6.05 -2.01 -3.49
C HIS A 532 -6.24 -0.56 -3.96
N ASP A 533 -7.20 0.14 -3.36
CA ASP A 533 -7.64 1.47 -3.78
C ASP A 533 -7.61 2.45 -2.59
N GLU A 534 -6.40 2.71 -2.09
CA GLU A 534 -6.15 3.31 -0.77
C GLU A 534 -6.29 4.85 -0.74
N TYR A 535 -6.01 5.54 -1.86
CA TYR A 535 -5.82 6.99 -1.88
C TYR A 535 -6.96 7.72 -2.59
N TRP A 536 -7.76 8.46 -1.82
CA TRP A 536 -8.99 9.11 -2.29
C TRP A 536 -9.03 10.59 -1.93
N SER A 537 -9.46 11.44 -2.86
CA SER A 537 -9.79 12.82 -2.55
C SER A 537 -11.23 12.94 -2.03
N PRO A 538 -11.58 14.06 -1.38
CA PRO A 538 -12.97 14.35 -1.05
C PRO A 538 -13.93 14.33 -2.24
N ALA A 539 -13.53 14.90 -3.38
CA ALA A 539 -14.40 14.92 -4.56
C ALA A 539 -14.63 13.51 -5.15
N MET A 540 -13.60 12.66 -5.16
CA MET A 540 -13.75 11.25 -5.55
C MET A 540 -14.76 10.53 -4.66
N ARG A 541 -14.62 10.70 -3.34
CA ARG A 541 -15.50 10.06 -2.36
C ARG A 541 -16.95 10.53 -2.53
N HIS A 542 -17.18 11.84 -2.58
CA HIS A 542 -18.51 12.41 -2.79
C HIS A 542 -19.15 11.96 -4.11
N THR A 543 -18.36 11.81 -5.18
CA THR A 543 -18.84 11.31 -6.48
C THR A 543 -19.39 9.88 -6.36
N VAL A 544 -18.70 9.01 -5.61
CA VAL A 544 -19.11 7.63 -5.38
C VAL A 544 -20.27 7.51 -4.40
N GLU A 545 -20.24 8.27 -3.29
CA GLU A 545 -21.35 8.34 -2.34
C GLU A 545 -22.62 8.87 -3.02
N GLY A 546 -22.52 9.92 -3.82
CA GLY A 546 -23.65 10.46 -4.58
C GLY A 546 -24.23 9.45 -5.57
N ALA A 547 -23.40 8.60 -6.18
CA ALA A 547 -23.88 7.51 -7.04
C ALA A 547 -24.59 6.42 -6.22
N ARG A 548 -24.01 5.99 -5.10
CA ARG A 548 -24.64 5.03 -4.16
C ARG A 548 -25.99 5.53 -3.68
N ASP A 549 -26.05 6.78 -3.26
CA ASP A 549 -27.27 7.41 -2.72
C ASP A 549 -28.32 7.64 -3.83
N ALA A 550 -27.93 7.52 -5.10
CA ALA A 550 -28.82 7.50 -6.26
C ALA A 550 -29.16 6.08 -6.78
N GLY A 551 -28.71 5.02 -6.11
CA GLY A 551 -29.07 3.62 -6.41
C GLY A 551 -27.99 2.82 -7.13
N THR A 552 -26.80 3.38 -7.39
CA THR A 552 -25.66 2.64 -7.98
C THR A 552 -25.04 1.70 -6.95
N ASN A 553 -24.91 0.42 -7.28
CA ASN A 553 -24.27 -0.57 -6.41
C ASN A 553 -22.76 -0.34 -6.29
N LEU A 554 -22.13 -0.73 -5.19
CA LEU A 554 -20.67 -0.64 -5.01
C LEU A 554 -20.07 -2.01 -4.69
N ALA A 555 -18.88 -2.28 -5.23
CA ALA A 555 -18.08 -3.44 -4.88
C ALA A 555 -16.64 -3.02 -4.58
N PHE A 556 -16.14 -3.38 -3.39
CA PHE A 556 -14.75 -3.23 -3.00
C PHE A 556 -14.11 -4.62 -2.92
N LEU A 557 -13.34 -5.00 -3.94
CA LEU A 557 -12.78 -6.35 -4.05
C LEU A 557 -11.43 -6.52 -3.31
N GLY A 558 -10.92 -5.44 -2.72
CA GLY A 558 -9.65 -5.40 -2.00
C GLY A 558 -9.80 -5.23 -0.49
N ALA A 559 -8.75 -4.68 0.11
CA ALA A 559 -8.73 -4.14 1.47
C ALA A 559 -8.03 -2.77 1.45
N ASN A 560 -8.10 -2.07 2.58
CA ASN A 560 -7.46 -0.77 2.78
C ASN A 560 -7.94 0.26 1.75
N ALA A 561 -9.21 0.19 1.36
CA ALA A 561 -9.82 1.15 0.45
C ALA A 561 -10.18 2.43 1.20
N VAL A 562 -10.03 3.59 0.55
CA VAL A 562 -10.41 4.90 1.12
C VAL A 562 -9.69 5.20 2.45
N TYR A 563 -8.45 4.75 2.62
CA TYR A 563 -7.72 4.90 3.88
C TYR A 563 -7.06 6.28 4.01
N TRP A 564 -6.41 6.77 2.94
CA TRP A 564 -5.74 8.08 2.92
C TRP A 564 -6.54 9.12 2.15
N ARG A 565 -6.75 10.28 2.77
CA ARG A 565 -7.25 11.48 2.09
C ARG A 565 -6.11 12.14 1.31
N VAL A 566 -6.35 12.47 0.05
CA VAL A 566 -5.41 13.19 -0.84
C VAL A 566 -6.01 14.44 -1.46
N ARG A 567 -5.15 15.28 -2.02
CA ARG A 567 -5.54 16.50 -2.74
C ARG A 567 -4.76 16.61 -4.05
N PHE A 568 -5.46 16.86 -5.15
CA PHE A 568 -4.84 17.03 -6.47
C PHE A 568 -4.53 18.50 -6.79
N SER A 569 -3.51 18.71 -7.61
CA SER A 569 -3.13 20.00 -8.20
C SER A 569 -2.51 19.80 -9.59
N GLY A 570 -2.28 20.91 -10.30
CA GLY A 570 -1.60 20.89 -11.61
C GLY A 570 -2.32 20.02 -12.64
N ASP A 571 -3.61 20.27 -12.87
CA ASP A 571 -4.46 19.48 -13.79
C ASP A 571 -4.44 17.98 -13.48
N HIS A 572 -4.54 17.64 -12.19
CA HIS A 572 -4.47 16.27 -11.65
C HIS A 572 -3.15 15.53 -11.93
N ARG A 573 -2.10 16.25 -12.33
CA ARG A 573 -0.75 15.68 -12.52
C ARG A 573 0.05 15.62 -11.23
N GLU A 574 -0.38 16.30 -10.18
CA GLU A 574 0.26 16.29 -8.85
C GLU A 574 -0.74 15.85 -7.78
N MET A 575 -0.28 15.05 -6.82
CA MET A 575 -1.10 14.55 -5.71
C MET A 575 -0.37 14.74 -4.38
N THR A 576 -0.98 15.52 -3.48
CA THR A 576 -0.50 15.73 -2.11
C THR A 576 -1.08 14.67 -1.19
N GLY A 577 -0.23 14.09 -0.36
CA GLY A 577 -0.58 13.08 0.65
C GLY A 577 0.42 13.15 1.80
N ALA A 578 0.30 14.16 2.65
CA ALA A 578 1.28 14.45 3.70
C ALA A 578 1.30 13.37 4.80
N LYS A 579 0.15 12.72 5.03
CA LYS A 579 -0.07 11.70 6.08
C LYS A 579 0.11 12.20 7.51
N ASP A 580 0.17 13.52 7.67
CA ASP A 580 0.39 14.21 8.94
C ASP A 580 -0.16 15.63 8.81
N ALA A 581 -1.10 16.00 9.67
CA ALA A 581 -1.77 17.30 9.62
C ALA A 581 -0.81 18.48 9.88
N GLY A 582 0.25 18.27 10.66
CA GLY A 582 1.27 19.27 10.94
C GLY A 582 2.26 19.48 9.78
N LEU A 583 2.32 18.53 8.84
CA LEU A 583 3.15 18.64 7.63
C LEU A 583 2.37 19.08 6.38
N ASP A 584 1.04 19.03 6.40
CA ASP A 584 0.21 19.45 5.27
C ASP A 584 0.05 20.98 5.25
N PRO A 585 0.42 21.67 4.15
CA PRO A 585 0.10 23.09 4.01
C PRO A 585 -1.41 23.37 3.91
N GLY A 586 -2.23 22.39 3.51
CA GLY A 586 -3.68 22.46 3.48
C GLY A 586 -4.30 22.00 4.80
N GLN A 587 -5.20 22.82 5.34
CA GLN A 587 -5.80 22.64 6.66
C GLN A 587 -7.33 22.51 6.56
N GLY A 588 -7.96 21.80 7.51
CA GLY A 588 -9.41 21.61 7.57
C GLY A 588 -9.90 20.33 6.89
N ALA A 589 -11.02 20.40 6.17
CA ALA A 589 -11.65 19.23 5.54
C ALA A 589 -10.75 18.55 4.49
N ASP A 590 -9.89 19.32 3.83
CA ASP A 590 -8.98 18.82 2.79
C ASP A 590 -7.59 18.44 3.31
N THR A 591 -7.40 18.36 4.63
CA THR A 591 -6.14 17.91 5.23
C THR A 591 -5.87 16.45 4.87
N THR A 592 -4.68 16.17 4.34
CA THR A 592 -4.28 14.87 3.79
C THR A 592 -3.75 13.93 4.86
N VAL A 593 -4.68 13.40 5.65
CA VAL A 593 -4.48 12.40 6.73
C VAL A 593 -5.31 11.15 6.46
N MET A 594 -5.34 10.20 7.40
CA MET A 594 -6.26 9.07 7.29
C MET A 594 -7.69 9.58 7.33
N TRP A 595 -8.58 8.97 6.56
CA TRP A 595 -9.99 9.39 6.48
C TRP A 595 -10.68 9.39 7.85
N ARG A 596 -10.33 8.44 8.72
CA ARG A 596 -10.85 8.33 10.09
C ARG A 596 -10.24 9.29 11.13
N SER A 597 -9.23 10.08 10.78
CA SER A 597 -8.49 10.91 11.74
C SER A 597 -8.92 12.37 11.71
N ASP A 598 -8.72 13.03 12.85
CA ASP A 598 -8.68 14.50 12.97
C ASP A 598 -7.80 15.15 11.88
N PRO A 599 -8.15 16.36 11.40
CA PRO A 599 -9.11 17.30 11.99
C PRO A 599 -10.56 17.19 11.48
N SER A 600 -10.83 16.29 10.54
CA SER A 600 -12.15 16.13 9.93
C SER A 600 -12.42 14.65 9.68
N PRO A 601 -12.64 13.86 10.74
CA PRO A 601 -12.82 12.42 10.64
C PRO A 601 -14.11 12.09 9.87
N ASP A 602 -13.95 11.30 8.84
CA ASP A 602 -15.01 10.71 8.03
C ASP A 602 -14.58 9.28 7.68
N PRO A 603 -14.77 8.32 8.60
CA PRO A 603 -14.15 7.01 8.52
C PRO A 603 -14.70 6.15 7.37
N GLU A 604 -13.89 5.19 6.94
CA GLU A 604 -14.09 4.36 5.76
C GLU A 604 -15.34 3.49 5.85
N ASN A 605 -15.72 3.09 7.06
CA ASN A 605 -16.86 2.24 7.33
C ASN A 605 -18.20 2.86 6.90
N ALA A 606 -18.29 4.19 6.83
CA ALA A 606 -19.48 4.88 6.32
C ALA A 606 -19.73 4.64 4.81
N LEU A 607 -18.70 4.22 4.07
CA LEU A 607 -18.80 3.88 2.66
C LEU A 607 -18.61 2.38 2.40
N THR A 608 -17.53 1.79 2.91
CA THR A 608 -17.19 0.38 2.62
C THR A 608 -17.88 -0.62 3.56
N GLY A 609 -18.48 -0.14 4.65
CA GLY A 609 -19.00 -0.97 5.74
C GLY A 609 -17.94 -1.50 6.71
N MET A 610 -16.65 -1.24 6.45
CA MET A 610 -15.52 -1.75 7.25
C MET A 610 -14.42 -0.70 7.44
N LEU A 611 -13.54 -0.96 8.40
CA LEU A 611 -12.31 -0.21 8.58
C LEU A 611 -11.12 -1.06 8.17
N TYR A 612 -10.09 -0.44 7.58
CA TYR A 612 -8.75 -1.04 7.57
C TYR A 612 -8.36 -1.50 8.97
N GLU A 613 -7.96 -2.77 9.05
CA GLU A 613 -7.61 -3.43 10.29
C GLU A 613 -6.12 -3.68 10.40
N CYS A 614 -5.51 -4.43 9.48
CA CYS A 614 -4.14 -4.87 9.71
C CYS A 614 -3.28 -5.14 8.47
N PHE A 615 -1.99 -4.83 8.65
CA PHE A 615 -0.88 -5.32 7.84
C PHE A 615 0.35 -5.68 8.71
N PRO A 616 1.08 -6.77 8.40
CA PRO A 616 0.64 -7.89 7.57
C PRO A 616 -0.35 -8.80 8.33
N ALA A 617 -1.32 -9.32 7.60
CA ALA A 617 -2.18 -10.41 8.02
C ALA A 617 -2.33 -11.41 6.86
N ILE A 618 -2.27 -12.72 7.15
CA ILE A 618 -2.52 -13.78 6.17
C ILE A 618 -3.29 -14.89 6.86
N GLY A 619 -4.36 -15.37 6.25
CA GLY A 619 -5.16 -16.46 6.78
C GLY A 619 -6.17 -17.02 5.79
N PRO A 620 -6.96 -18.01 6.22
CA PRO A 620 -8.10 -18.48 5.45
C PRO A 620 -9.29 -17.52 5.58
N MET A 621 -10.12 -17.43 4.54
CA MET A 621 -11.47 -16.90 4.69
C MET A 621 -12.34 -17.96 5.38
N ARG A 622 -13.13 -17.58 6.39
CA ARG A 622 -14.07 -18.48 7.08
C ARG A 622 -15.51 -18.03 6.89
N VAL A 623 -16.33 -18.91 6.30
CA VAL A 623 -17.75 -18.64 6.03
C VAL A 623 -18.54 -18.67 7.33
N THR A 624 -19.31 -17.62 7.58
CA THR A 624 -20.25 -17.49 8.70
C THR A 624 -21.68 -17.74 8.21
N GLU A 625 -22.06 -17.09 7.11
CA GLU A 625 -23.41 -17.17 6.52
C GLU A 625 -23.36 -17.98 5.22
N PRO A 626 -23.56 -19.32 5.25
CA PRO A 626 -23.46 -20.14 4.04
C PRO A 626 -24.55 -19.86 3.00
N ASP A 627 -25.70 -19.32 3.43
CA ASP A 627 -26.82 -18.96 2.56
C ASP A 627 -26.67 -17.55 1.96
N PHE A 628 -25.55 -16.86 2.21
CA PHE A 628 -25.24 -15.58 1.59
C PHE A 628 -25.26 -15.71 0.06
N PHE A 629 -25.95 -14.78 -0.61
CA PHE A 629 -26.34 -14.96 -2.02
C PHE A 629 -25.13 -15.14 -2.96
N LEU A 630 -23.99 -14.53 -2.67
CA LEU A 630 -22.77 -14.70 -3.46
C LEU A 630 -22.10 -16.07 -3.31
N PHE A 631 -22.44 -16.84 -2.27
CA PHE A 631 -21.89 -18.18 -2.05
C PHE A 631 -22.67 -19.27 -2.80
N LYS A 632 -23.75 -18.91 -3.51
CA LYS A 632 -24.52 -19.85 -4.34
C LYS A 632 -23.61 -20.60 -5.32
N GLY A 633 -23.69 -21.93 -5.31
CA GLY A 633 -22.92 -22.80 -6.21
C GLY A 633 -21.47 -23.07 -5.77
N THR A 634 -21.00 -22.43 -4.68
CA THR A 634 -19.64 -22.69 -4.15
C THR A 634 -19.54 -23.99 -3.35
N GLY A 635 -20.67 -24.50 -2.84
CA GLY A 635 -20.71 -25.61 -1.89
C GLY A 635 -20.29 -25.25 -0.45
N ALA A 636 -20.10 -23.95 -0.16
CA ALA A 636 -19.75 -23.47 1.17
C ALA A 636 -20.79 -23.86 2.24
N LYS A 637 -20.29 -24.12 3.44
CA LYS A 637 -21.07 -24.40 4.66
C LYS A 637 -20.58 -23.46 5.76
N ALA A 638 -21.38 -23.29 6.81
CA ALA A 638 -20.92 -22.58 8.01
C ALA A 638 -19.63 -23.23 8.52
N GLY A 639 -18.58 -22.42 8.71
CA GLY A 639 -17.25 -22.86 9.10
C GLY A 639 -16.35 -23.36 7.96
N SER A 640 -16.83 -23.42 6.70
CA SER A 640 -15.97 -23.66 5.53
C SER A 640 -14.79 -22.69 5.54
N SER A 641 -13.62 -23.19 5.14
CA SER A 641 -12.36 -22.47 5.25
C SER A 641 -11.62 -22.51 3.93
N TYR A 642 -11.28 -21.33 3.39
CA TYR A 642 -10.61 -21.18 2.10
C TYR A 642 -9.22 -20.56 2.31
N PRO A 643 -8.15 -21.36 2.33
CA PRO A 643 -6.80 -20.91 2.64
C PRO A 643 -6.29 -19.80 1.70
N GLY A 644 -5.59 -18.82 2.27
CA GLY A 644 -4.89 -17.78 1.51
C GLY A 644 -5.79 -16.70 0.90
N LEU A 645 -7.11 -16.73 1.13
CA LEU A 645 -8.03 -15.70 0.66
C LEU A 645 -8.06 -14.45 1.53
N VAL A 646 -7.45 -14.47 2.71
CA VAL A 646 -7.35 -13.32 3.61
C VAL A 646 -5.90 -12.84 3.69
N GLY A 647 -5.68 -11.54 3.49
CA GLY A 647 -4.39 -10.84 3.51
C GLY A 647 -4.13 -10.00 2.25
N THR A 648 -2.93 -9.48 2.00
CA THR A 648 -1.90 -9.22 3.01
C THR A 648 -2.29 -8.06 3.94
N GLU A 649 -3.19 -7.21 3.44
CA GLU A 649 -3.96 -6.23 4.21
C GLU A 649 -5.39 -6.73 4.32
N ILE A 650 -6.03 -6.39 5.43
CA ILE A 650 -7.37 -6.83 5.77
C ILE A 650 -8.20 -5.69 6.34
N ASP A 651 -9.50 -5.77 6.12
CA ASP A 651 -10.49 -4.87 6.71
C ASP A 651 -11.43 -5.66 7.64
N ARG A 652 -12.04 -4.94 8.59
CA ARG A 652 -12.91 -5.52 9.62
C ARG A 652 -14.13 -4.63 9.88
N ALA A 653 -15.27 -5.26 10.10
CA ALA A 653 -16.49 -4.58 10.55
C ALA A 653 -16.44 -4.29 12.07
N TYR A 654 -16.87 -3.08 12.43
CA TYR A 654 -16.90 -2.60 13.81
C TYR A 654 -18.27 -2.03 14.16
N PRO A 655 -18.85 -2.32 15.35
CA PRO A 655 -20.10 -1.74 15.80
C PRO A 655 -19.88 -0.34 16.38
N ILE A 656 -19.47 0.59 15.53
CA ILE A 656 -19.19 2.00 15.86
C ILE A 656 -20.02 2.93 14.97
N ALA A 657 -19.98 4.24 15.27
CA ALA A 657 -20.63 5.24 14.45
C ALA A 657 -20.15 5.19 12.99
N GLY A 658 -21.08 5.41 12.05
CA GLY A 658 -20.84 5.31 10.61
C GLY A 658 -21.06 3.92 10.02
N THR A 659 -20.99 2.84 10.82
CA THR A 659 -21.23 1.49 10.29
C THR A 659 -22.71 1.31 9.92
N PRO A 660 -23.03 0.88 8.69
CA PRO A 660 -24.41 0.68 8.26
C PRO A 660 -25.16 -0.29 9.17
N THR A 661 -26.38 0.06 9.56
CA THR A 661 -27.22 -0.78 10.44
C THR A 661 -27.71 -2.05 9.75
N THR A 662 -27.69 -2.08 8.42
CA THR A 662 -28.05 -3.23 7.57
C THR A 662 -26.87 -4.16 7.28
N LEU A 663 -25.68 -3.92 7.86
CA LEU A 663 -24.47 -4.68 7.54
C LEU A 663 -24.58 -6.17 7.93
N GLU A 664 -24.50 -7.01 6.90
CA GLU A 664 -24.35 -8.46 6.95
C GLU A 664 -22.86 -8.82 6.80
N VAL A 665 -22.36 -9.67 7.69
CA VAL A 665 -21.01 -10.24 7.66
C VAL A 665 -21.13 -11.69 7.21
N ALA A 666 -20.81 -11.94 5.95
CA ALA A 666 -20.95 -13.27 5.34
C ALA A 666 -19.78 -14.20 5.68
N ALA A 667 -18.58 -13.64 5.88
CA ALA A 667 -17.41 -14.38 6.34
C ALA A 667 -16.73 -13.59 7.47
N HIS A 668 -16.42 -14.27 8.58
CA HIS A 668 -15.74 -13.70 9.75
C HIS A 668 -14.49 -14.52 10.06
N SER A 669 -13.32 -14.00 9.67
CA SER A 669 -12.10 -14.80 9.52
C SER A 669 -11.08 -14.47 10.61
N PRO A 670 -10.81 -15.37 11.59
CA PRO A 670 -9.80 -15.13 12.61
C PRO A 670 -8.42 -15.16 11.99
N VAL A 671 -7.63 -14.13 12.26
CA VAL A 671 -6.30 -13.92 11.68
C VAL A 671 -5.34 -13.27 12.66
N ALA A 672 -4.07 -13.63 12.53
CA ALA A 672 -3.02 -12.95 13.27
C ALA A 672 -2.69 -11.61 12.59
N CYS A 673 -2.72 -10.54 13.37
CA CYS A 673 -2.26 -9.22 12.97
C CYS A 673 -0.86 -8.98 13.52
N ALA A 674 0.16 -9.10 12.66
CA ALA A 674 1.54 -8.72 12.94
C ALA A 674 1.99 -8.97 14.41
N ASP A 675 2.35 -7.90 15.13
CA ASP A 675 2.72 -7.86 16.54
C ASP A 675 1.55 -7.51 17.49
N ARG A 676 0.33 -7.35 16.95
CA ARG A 676 -0.90 -6.96 17.68
C ARG A 676 -1.74 -8.15 18.17
N GLY A 677 -1.41 -9.37 17.77
CA GLY A 677 -2.07 -10.59 18.25
C GLY A 677 -3.15 -11.08 17.29
N GLN A 678 -4.28 -11.55 17.83
CA GLN A 678 -5.40 -12.06 17.04
C GLN A 678 -6.45 -10.98 16.78
N THR A 679 -6.95 -10.94 15.56
CA THR A 679 -8.07 -10.10 15.12
C THR A 679 -8.90 -10.87 14.08
N PHE A 680 -9.76 -10.16 13.34
CA PHE A 680 -10.60 -10.71 12.29
C PHE A 680 -10.49 -9.92 10.99
N ALA A 681 -10.75 -10.61 9.88
CA ALA A 681 -11.01 -10.01 8.58
C ALA A 681 -12.41 -10.44 8.11
N ASP A 682 -13.15 -9.51 7.52
CA ASP A 682 -14.56 -9.72 7.17
C ASP A 682 -14.83 -9.61 5.67
N LEU A 683 -15.81 -10.41 5.19
CA LEU A 683 -16.51 -10.16 3.92
C LEU A 683 -17.91 -9.67 4.26
N THR A 684 -18.29 -8.51 3.76
CA THR A 684 -19.52 -7.82 4.17
C THR A 684 -20.41 -7.42 3.01
N TYR A 685 -21.68 -7.19 3.34
CA TYR A 685 -22.69 -6.66 2.45
C TYR A 685 -23.65 -5.74 3.23
N TYR A 686 -24.00 -4.58 2.70
CA TYR A 686 -25.11 -3.78 3.23
C TYR A 686 -25.96 -3.18 2.12
N THR A 687 -27.19 -2.81 2.45
CA THR A 687 -28.09 -2.05 1.57
C THR A 687 -28.22 -0.62 2.06
N ALA A 688 -27.94 0.36 1.20
CA ALA A 688 -28.16 1.78 1.47
C ALA A 688 -29.65 2.15 1.39
N GLU A 689 -30.03 3.34 1.85
CA GLU A 689 -31.41 3.83 1.81
C GLU A 689 -31.98 3.92 0.38
N SER A 690 -31.12 4.14 -0.60
CA SER A 690 -31.44 4.16 -2.03
C SER A 690 -31.76 2.78 -2.62
N GLY A 691 -31.55 1.70 -1.85
CA GLY A 691 -31.58 0.32 -2.33
C GLY A 691 -30.26 -0.17 -2.93
N ALA A 692 -29.26 0.70 -3.10
CA ALA A 692 -27.95 0.29 -3.58
C ALA A 692 -27.32 -0.76 -2.64
N GLY A 693 -26.81 -1.85 -3.21
CA GLY A 693 -26.01 -2.83 -2.49
C GLY A 693 -24.54 -2.44 -2.46
N VAL A 694 -23.88 -2.63 -1.32
CA VAL A 694 -22.44 -2.43 -1.17
C VAL A 694 -21.80 -3.70 -0.63
N VAL A 695 -20.94 -4.32 -1.44
CA VAL A 695 -20.18 -5.54 -1.09
C VAL A 695 -18.72 -5.18 -0.88
N ALA A 696 -18.10 -5.72 0.16
CA ALA A 696 -16.66 -5.57 0.39
C ALA A 696 -16.04 -6.90 0.83
N THR A 697 -14.96 -7.31 0.16
CA THR A 697 -14.27 -8.59 0.46
C THR A 697 -13.25 -8.48 1.58
N GLY A 698 -12.82 -7.26 1.92
CA GLY A 698 -11.94 -6.95 3.04
C GLY A 698 -10.57 -7.63 2.98
N SER A 699 -10.09 -7.98 1.77
CA SER A 699 -8.79 -8.61 1.57
C SER A 699 -8.20 -8.36 0.19
N MET A 700 -6.92 -7.96 0.13
CA MET A 700 -6.18 -7.82 -1.13
C MET A 700 -5.91 -9.16 -1.85
N LEU A 701 -5.82 -10.28 -1.13
CA LEU A 701 -5.53 -11.61 -1.69
C LEU A 701 -6.76 -12.24 -2.34
N PHE A 702 -7.95 -11.68 -2.10
CA PHE A 702 -9.17 -12.12 -2.75
C PHE A 702 -9.10 -11.94 -4.27
N THR A 703 -8.71 -10.74 -4.76
CA THR A 703 -8.50 -10.53 -6.21
C THR A 703 -7.34 -11.36 -6.76
N ARG A 704 -6.28 -11.57 -5.96
CA ARG A 704 -5.14 -12.39 -6.39
C ARG A 704 -5.53 -13.84 -6.66
N ALA A 705 -6.49 -14.38 -5.91
CA ALA A 705 -6.97 -15.74 -6.12
C ALA A 705 -7.67 -15.93 -7.48
N LEU A 706 -8.18 -14.86 -8.08
CA LEU A 706 -8.83 -14.93 -9.40
C LEU A 706 -7.87 -15.35 -10.51
N GLY A 707 -6.57 -15.05 -10.36
CA GLY A 707 -5.50 -15.44 -11.28
C GLY A 707 -5.03 -16.90 -11.11
N GLY A 708 -5.51 -17.62 -10.10
CA GLY A 708 -5.20 -19.03 -9.87
C GLY A 708 -4.33 -19.31 -8.62
N PRO A 709 -3.97 -20.59 -8.40
CA PRO A 709 -3.28 -21.02 -7.18
C PRO A 709 -1.96 -20.29 -6.97
N THR A 710 -1.73 -19.81 -5.75
CA THR A 710 -0.51 -19.09 -5.38
C THR A 710 0.07 -19.66 -4.08
N PRO A 711 0.98 -20.65 -4.15
CA PRO A 711 1.52 -21.34 -2.97
C PRO A 711 2.17 -20.42 -1.93
N LYS A 712 2.76 -19.31 -2.37
CA LYS A 712 3.36 -18.28 -1.50
C LYS A 712 2.40 -17.78 -0.41
N PHE A 713 1.12 -17.66 -0.76
CA PHE A 713 0.08 -17.16 0.13
C PHE A 713 -0.86 -18.27 0.63
N GLY A 714 -0.59 -19.53 0.27
CA GLY A 714 -1.46 -20.66 0.60
C GLY A 714 -2.76 -20.68 -0.20
N ILE A 715 -2.89 -19.92 -1.29
CA ILE A 715 -4.07 -19.96 -2.16
C ILE A 715 -4.09 -21.30 -2.90
N THR A 716 -5.08 -22.14 -2.57
CA THR A 716 -5.32 -23.46 -3.17
C THR A 716 -6.26 -23.34 -4.38
N GLN A 717 -6.41 -24.43 -5.16
CA GLN A 717 -7.42 -24.47 -6.22
C GLN A 717 -8.84 -24.32 -5.68
N GLU A 718 -9.14 -24.90 -4.52
CA GLU A 718 -10.44 -24.74 -3.86
C GLU A 718 -10.74 -23.27 -3.51
N SER A 719 -9.74 -22.54 -3.00
CA SER A 719 -9.85 -21.10 -2.75
C SER A 719 -10.07 -20.30 -4.03
N VAL A 720 -9.41 -20.70 -5.13
CA VAL A 720 -9.59 -20.09 -6.45
C VAL A 720 -11.02 -20.31 -6.94
N ASP A 721 -11.50 -21.56 -6.92
CA ASP A 721 -12.84 -21.93 -7.39
C ASP A 721 -13.92 -21.20 -6.59
N PHE A 722 -13.73 -21.08 -5.27
CA PHE A 722 -14.59 -20.27 -4.39
C PHE A 722 -14.59 -18.79 -4.81
N ALA A 723 -13.42 -18.14 -4.84
CA ALA A 723 -13.32 -16.71 -5.15
C ALA A 723 -13.86 -16.39 -6.55
N GLN A 724 -13.54 -17.23 -7.54
CA GLN A 724 -14.03 -17.10 -8.92
C GLN A 724 -15.55 -17.23 -9.00
N THR A 725 -16.15 -18.18 -8.28
CA THR A 725 -17.61 -18.34 -8.22
C THR A 725 -18.27 -17.13 -7.55
N VAL A 726 -17.71 -16.67 -6.43
CA VAL A 726 -18.20 -15.47 -5.71
C VAL A 726 -18.18 -14.24 -6.59
N VAL A 727 -17.08 -13.96 -7.31
CA VAL A 727 -17.02 -12.81 -8.21
C VAL A 727 -17.94 -12.97 -9.42
N SER A 728 -18.14 -14.19 -9.93
CA SER A 728 -19.10 -14.43 -11.03
C SER A 728 -20.53 -14.12 -10.59
N ASN A 729 -20.93 -14.57 -9.40
CA ASN A 729 -22.22 -14.23 -8.81
C ASN A 729 -22.34 -12.72 -8.54
N LEU A 730 -21.25 -12.08 -8.11
CA LEU A 730 -21.22 -10.65 -7.84
C LEU A 730 -21.43 -9.85 -9.12
N VAL A 731 -20.77 -10.19 -10.23
CA VAL A 731 -20.99 -9.49 -11.52
C VAL A 731 -22.46 -9.59 -11.94
N GLY A 732 -23.09 -10.76 -11.83
CA GLY A 732 -24.51 -10.91 -12.12
C GLY A 732 -25.42 -10.13 -11.17
N ALA A 733 -25.05 -10.01 -9.89
CA ALA A 733 -25.81 -9.24 -8.91
C ALA A 733 -25.63 -7.72 -9.06
N LEU A 734 -24.46 -7.26 -9.46
CA LEU A 734 -24.19 -5.84 -9.74
C LEU A 734 -24.92 -5.37 -11.00
N ASP A 735 -25.19 -6.27 -11.94
CA ASP A 735 -25.89 -5.98 -13.19
C ASP A 735 -27.42 -5.90 -13.03
N VAL A 736 -27.94 -6.05 -11.81
CA VAL A 736 -29.34 -5.72 -11.51
C VAL A 736 -29.44 -4.35 -10.84
N GLY A 737 -30.47 -3.58 -11.22
CA GLY A 737 -30.88 -2.36 -10.51
C GLY A 737 -31.18 -2.65 -9.03
N PRO A 738 -31.24 -1.60 -8.20
CA PRO A 738 -30.66 -1.58 -6.86
C PRO A 738 -30.70 -2.94 -6.15
N MET A 739 -29.53 -3.49 -5.80
CA MET A 739 -29.41 -4.89 -5.37
C MET A 739 -30.34 -5.27 -4.22
N ALA A 740 -30.74 -4.32 -3.36
CA ALA A 740 -31.67 -4.57 -2.26
C ALA A 740 -33.02 -5.16 -2.71
N ASP A 741 -33.47 -4.85 -3.94
CA ASP A 741 -34.75 -5.35 -4.49
C ASP A 741 -34.72 -6.86 -4.74
N HIS A 742 -33.52 -7.42 -4.94
CA HIS A 742 -33.30 -8.83 -5.27
C HIS A 742 -32.59 -9.59 -4.14
N PHE A 743 -31.73 -8.90 -3.41
CA PHE A 743 -30.80 -9.45 -2.42
C PHE A 743 -30.79 -8.56 -1.17
N PRO A 744 -31.89 -8.44 -0.40
CA PRO A 744 -31.90 -7.60 0.80
C PRO A 744 -30.90 -8.12 1.84
N ALA A 745 -30.10 -7.21 2.42
CA ALA A 745 -29.11 -7.55 3.44
C ALA A 745 -29.77 -8.05 4.74
N LYS A 746 -29.12 -9.00 5.40
CA LYS A 746 -29.55 -9.56 6.69
C LYS A 746 -28.55 -9.18 7.78
N PRO A 747 -28.80 -8.10 8.54
CA PRO A 747 -27.82 -7.60 9.50
C PRO A 747 -27.54 -8.63 10.60
N ASN A 748 -26.27 -8.95 10.83
CA ASN A 748 -25.84 -9.93 11.83
C ASN A 748 -24.61 -9.47 12.65
N LEU A 749 -24.09 -8.25 12.44
CA LEU A 749 -22.88 -7.77 13.12
C LEU A 749 -23.01 -7.80 14.66
N ALA A 750 -24.20 -7.51 15.17
CA ALA A 750 -24.48 -7.54 16.62
C ALA A 750 -24.34 -8.97 17.20
N ASP A 751 -24.71 -9.99 16.42
CA ASP A 751 -24.70 -11.39 16.85
C ASP A 751 -23.29 -11.98 16.91
N LEU A 752 -22.33 -11.36 16.21
CA LEU A 752 -20.91 -11.74 16.25
C LEU A 752 -20.21 -11.36 17.57
N GLY A 753 -20.83 -10.50 18.39
CA GLY A 753 -20.18 -9.99 19.61
C GLY A 753 -18.92 -9.18 19.30
N ALA A 754 -18.88 -8.49 18.15
CA ALA A 754 -17.74 -7.69 17.73
C ALA A 754 -17.44 -6.58 18.75
N SER A 755 -16.17 -6.40 19.09
CA SER A 755 -15.74 -5.30 19.97
C SER A 755 -15.85 -3.97 19.23
N PRO A 756 -16.35 -2.88 19.85
CA PRO A 756 -16.29 -1.53 19.27
C PRO A 756 -14.87 -0.94 19.30
N SER A 757 -13.90 -1.60 19.96
CA SER A 757 -12.53 -1.11 20.02
C SER A 757 -11.76 -1.44 18.74
N THR A 758 -11.31 -0.42 18.02
CA THR A 758 -10.47 -0.56 16.82
C THR A 758 -8.98 -0.80 17.12
N SER A 759 -8.65 -1.10 18.38
CA SER A 759 -7.28 -1.28 18.86
C SER A 759 -6.67 -2.66 18.58
N THR A 760 -7.43 -3.59 17.99
CA THR A 760 -6.97 -4.95 17.71
C THR A 760 -6.03 -5.02 16.51
N GLY A 761 -6.08 -4.02 15.64
CA GLY A 761 -5.30 -3.92 14.43
C GLY A 761 -4.24 -2.83 14.46
N THR A 762 -3.68 -2.56 13.29
CA THR A 762 -2.74 -1.45 13.05
C THR A 762 -3.42 -0.17 12.55
N GLY A 763 -4.73 -0.21 12.25
CA GLY A 763 -5.47 0.92 11.69
C GLY A 763 -5.77 2.08 12.65
N GLY A 764 -5.57 1.91 13.95
CA GLY A 764 -5.70 2.98 14.94
C GLY A 764 -7.15 3.39 15.28
N PRO A 765 -7.32 4.40 16.15
CA PRO A 765 -8.64 4.90 16.56
C PRO A 765 -9.33 5.70 15.46
N VAL A 766 -10.64 5.89 15.61
CA VAL A 766 -11.45 6.85 14.85
C VAL A 766 -11.60 8.12 15.68
N GLY A 767 -11.38 9.30 15.08
CA GLY A 767 -11.24 10.57 15.78
C GLY A 767 -9.80 10.86 16.12
#